data_AF-A0A976CUN8-F1
#
_entry.id   AF-A0A976CUN8-F1
#
_cell.length_a   1.000
_cell.length_b   1.000
_cell.length_c   1.000
_cell.angle_alpha   90.00
_cell.angle_beta   90.00
_cell.angle_gamma   90.00
#
_symmetry.space_group_name_H-M   'P 1'
#
loop_
_entity.id
_entity.type
_entity.pdbx_description
1 polymer ?
#
loop_
_entity_poly.entity_id
_entity_poly.type
_entity_poly.pdbx_seq_one_letter_code
_entity_poly.pdbx_strand_id
1 'polypeptide(L)'
;MNIWRIASRWSENGEYNSSILDIFLKNHVVFFYPRGATKESWIKNDDLIAIADGFNIVAIAKATSQPMRLSELPGLHLSKRDQDSLGHPLNEIVGVKITFRPQTLLTAEKWIRHAGRIRFCSLDQHDVREQVVKIWNDADEHATKNDFQIDVRRSTLLELLTHEKTKLFLIPIFQRPYSWAHNEVERFLRDIITACRKQESMFAGTMQLSGLRVLSPRGEWFQEVIDGQQRLTTCLLTLKALQLLMPGYAEIDELFSKRDWLETKVSGGEQQKALDAVMHTNALPDKSEPGLNRYRDNLQQIYATLLDATQSTTMYDDADNDSAELPLDLKAFAKHFLEKMQFVVIETEAGISKTIQIFNVINTTGLDLNGSDLFKVRMFEYLTDMHGHSSDCFAEIDRLYKIVEQKDSPADRLFTNIQEILWIYQKLVCAKHHLPIALVRAGTETFYERLFDGLLGIKYWEGYKTAAQHDQKSAPLLRLSDIERLIDLRRQSDQEWHSAEPLTWHHRLAIHLIKWSRYSSYWYLRILIDYCYPAKIAENSKLREEFATALARVCVVYSVINARKINEMHSFFADLSARMFDHEDPKLGTKTPLTEIITRLNDRIKPVRQRFENELAGDLSAYLTAKNLVCRMVEALFPSKPIEFEKIFCDGYDIEHICSYHDKDNNKREDVWQKWKEAGVSINGLGNLMLLEYKLNRSIKNDDFDKKRPKYVESKLREAEFIAALPNSVWSPKAAESKLERNTKRLIDYLFPSEKF
;
A
#
# COMPACT_ATOMS: atom_id res chain seq x y z
N MET A 1 2.79 -10.04 36.62
CA MET A 1 2.77 -10.98 35.47
C MET A 1 2.54 -12.38 36.02
N ASN A 2 1.39 -12.98 35.69
CA ASN A 2 1.13 -14.37 36.04
C ASN A 2 1.80 -15.28 35.00
N ILE A 3 2.03 -16.53 35.38
CA ILE A 3 2.53 -17.56 34.47
C ILE A 3 1.57 -18.72 34.52
N TRP A 4 1.07 -19.10 33.35
CA TRP A 4 0.12 -20.19 33.18
C TRP A 4 0.80 -21.36 32.49
N ARG A 5 0.52 -22.58 32.92
CA ARG A 5 0.96 -23.80 32.23
C ARG A 5 -0.19 -24.32 31.38
N ILE A 6 0.06 -24.60 30.10
CA ILE A 6 -0.89 -25.26 29.19
C ILE A 6 -0.25 -26.52 28.61
N ALA A 7 -0.95 -27.64 28.63
CA ALA A 7 -0.47 -28.90 28.07
C ALA A 7 -0.86 -29.06 26.59
N SER A 8 0.08 -29.50 25.75
CA SER A 8 -0.20 -29.81 24.34
C SER A 8 -0.76 -31.22 24.13
N ARG A 9 -0.64 -32.16 25.07
CA ARG A 9 -1.20 -33.52 24.93
C ARG A 9 -2.71 -33.50 25.17
N TRP A 10 -3.47 -33.66 24.10
CA TRP A 10 -4.90 -33.36 24.04
C TRP A 10 -5.81 -34.51 24.48
N SER A 11 -5.37 -35.77 24.37
CA SER A 11 -6.13 -36.94 24.83
C SER A 11 -6.37 -36.91 26.35
N GLU A 12 -7.45 -37.56 26.83
CA GLU A 12 -7.78 -37.63 28.27
C GLU A 12 -6.63 -38.18 29.12
N ASN A 13 -5.90 -39.17 28.58
CA ASN A 13 -4.79 -39.82 29.25
C ASN A 13 -3.44 -39.10 29.06
N GLY A 14 -3.40 -38.03 28.25
CA GLY A 14 -2.17 -37.31 27.93
C GLY A 14 -1.16 -38.18 27.17
N GLU A 15 -1.65 -39.01 26.25
CA GLU A 15 -0.84 -39.86 25.38
C GLU A 15 0.08 -39.04 24.48
N TYR A 16 1.27 -39.56 24.23
CA TYR A 16 2.27 -38.87 23.40
C TYR A 16 1.78 -38.59 21.98
N ASN A 17 0.98 -39.50 21.41
CA ASN A 17 0.46 -39.37 20.07
C ASN A 17 -0.60 -38.27 19.91
N SER A 18 -1.15 -37.78 21.03
CA SER A 18 -2.20 -36.76 21.08
C SER A 18 -1.69 -35.32 21.21
N SER A 19 -0.39 -35.06 21.02
CA SER A 19 0.14 -33.70 21.09
C SER A 19 -0.37 -32.84 19.94
N ILE A 20 -0.97 -31.69 20.28
CA ILE A 20 -1.44 -30.63 19.35
C ILE A 20 -0.55 -29.39 19.38
N LEU A 21 0.72 -29.54 19.77
CA LEU A 21 1.68 -28.42 19.85
C LEU A 21 1.85 -27.72 18.50
N ASP A 22 1.78 -28.48 17.41
CA ASP A 22 1.77 -27.98 16.05
C ASP A 22 0.62 -27.04 15.79
N ILE A 23 -0.58 -27.40 16.22
CA ILE A 23 -1.75 -26.54 16.11
C ILE A 23 -1.52 -25.25 16.92
N PHE A 24 -0.90 -25.33 18.10
CA PHE A 24 -0.59 -24.15 18.91
C PHE A 24 0.40 -23.20 18.25
N LEU A 25 1.53 -23.73 17.78
CA LEU A 25 2.62 -22.95 17.20
C LEU A 25 2.23 -22.37 15.85
N LYS A 26 1.62 -23.18 14.98
CA LYS A 26 1.16 -22.76 13.65
C LYS A 26 0.13 -21.66 13.73
N ASN A 27 -0.83 -21.75 14.67
CA ASN A 27 -1.94 -20.80 14.73
C ASN A 27 -1.71 -19.63 15.68
N HIS A 28 -0.62 -19.63 16.46
CA HIS A 28 -0.37 -18.63 17.50
C HIS A 28 -1.52 -18.55 18.53
N VAL A 29 -2.10 -19.71 18.86
CA VAL A 29 -3.20 -19.83 19.82
C VAL A 29 -2.98 -21.06 20.68
N VAL A 30 -3.12 -20.95 22.00
CA VAL A 30 -3.18 -22.11 22.91
C VAL A 30 -4.60 -22.42 23.30
N PHE A 31 -4.91 -23.71 23.44
CA PHE A 31 -6.23 -24.19 23.80
C PHE A 31 -6.24 -24.83 25.19
N PHE A 32 -7.35 -24.70 25.89
CA PHE A 32 -7.58 -25.43 27.14
C PHE A 32 -9.07 -25.67 27.38
N TYR A 33 -9.36 -26.61 28.28
CA TYR A 33 -10.73 -26.98 28.64
C TYR A 33 -11.12 -26.39 30.01
N PRO A 34 -12.22 -25.62 30.11
CA PRO A 34 -12.74 -25.15 31.39
C PRO A 34 -13.54 -26.27 32.05
N ARG A 35 -12.90 -27.13 32.86
CA ARG A 35 -13.63 -28.10 33.70
C ARG A 35 -14.35 -27.37 34.85
N GLY A 36 -15.59 -26.95 34.61
CA GLY A 36 -16.58 -26.69 35.68
C GLY A 36 -16.49 -25.36 36.44
N ALA A 37 -15.66 -24.40 36.02
CA ALA A 37 -15.73 -23.03 36.54
C ALA A 37 -15.53 -22.02 35.41
N THR A 38 -16.54 -21.19 35.18
CA THR A 38 -16.48 -20.01 34.32
C THR A 38 -15.52 -19.00 34.95
N LYS A 39 -14.30 -18.93 34.44
CA LYS A 39 -13.39 -17.81 34.72
C LYS A 39 -12.73 -17.42 33.41
N GLU A 40 -13.54 -16.78 32.56
CA GLU A 40 -13.16 -16.03 31.36
C GLU A 40 -12.12 -14.93 31.65
N SER A 41 -11.72 -14.74 32.91
CA SER A 41 -10.74 -13.76 33.40
C SER A 41 -9.39 -14.35 33.86
N TRP A 42 -9.12 -15.65 33.66
CA TRP A 42 -7.89 -16.29 34.17
C TRP A 42 -6.62 -15.74 33.52
N ILE A 43 -6.53 -15.80 32.20
CA ILE A 43 -5.35 -15.30 31.49
C ILE A 43 -5.60 -13.84 31.11
N LYS A 44 -4.67 -12.95 31.46
CA LYS A 44 -4.71 -11.55 31.06
C LYS A 44 -3.70 -11.29 29.95
N ASN A 45 -3.92 -10.22 29.19
CA ASN A 45 -2.89 -9.71 28.28
C ASN A 45 -1.58 -9.51 29.05
N ASP A 46 -0.48 -9.87 28.39
CA ASP A 46 0.87 -9.86 28.92
C ASP A 46 1.24 -10.95 29.95
N ASP A 47 0.34 -11.85 30.34
CA ASP A 47 0.71 -13.03 31.12
C ASP A 47 1.60 -13.99 30.29
N LEU A 48 2.53 -14.68 30.94
CA LEU A 48 3.33 -15.72 30.27
C LEU A 48 2.59 -17.05 30.26
N ILE A 49 2.79 -17.80 29.18
CA ILE A 49 2.25 -19.14 28.99
C ILE A 49 3.41 -20.11 28.76
N ALA A 50 3.61 -21.01 29.72
CA ALA A 50 4.51 -22.15 29.60
C ALA A 50 3.76 -23.32 28.95
N ILE A 51 4.07 -23.58 27.69
CA ILE A 51 3.49 -24.69 26.93
C ILE A 51 4.29 -25.95 27.22
N ALA A 52 3.61 -27.00 27.64
CA ALA A 52 4.23 -28.23 28.04
C ALA A 52 3.74 -29.44 27.25
N ASP A 53 4.69 -30.22 26.73
CA ASP A 53 4.43 -31.55 26.20
C ASP A 53 4.70 -32.60 27.29
N GLY A 54 3.63 -33.15 27.87
CA GLY A 54 3.72 -34.09 28.98
C GLY A 54 4.22 -33.44 30.28
N PHE A 55 5.42 -33.82 30.71
CA PHE A 55 6.08 -33.29 31.91
C PHE A 55 7.06 -32.16 31.61
N ASN A 56 7.28 -31.84 30.34
CA ASN A 56 8.33 -30.91 29.95
C ASN A 56 7.69 -29.65 29.39
N ILE A 57 8.09 -28.49 29.88
CA ILE A 57 7.85 -27.21 29.21
C ILE A 57 8.76 -27.19 27.99
N VAL A 58 8.15 -26.99 26.83
CA VAL A 58 8.79 -27.04 25.51
C VAL A 58 8.72 -25.70 24.79
N ALA A 59 7.82 -24.81 25.19
CA ALA A 59 7.73 -23.46 24.64
C ALA A 59 7.29 -22.46 25.72
N ILE A 60 7.69 -21.21 25.58
CA ILE A 60 7.21 -20.09 26.39
C ILE A 60 6.64 -19.04 25.44
N ALA A 61 5.42 -18.59 25.73
CA ALA A 61 4.68 -17.60 24.98
C ALA A 61 4.21 -16.48 25.89
N LYS A 62 3.72 -15.40 25.29
CA LYS A 62 3.01 -14.31 25.99
C LYS A 62 1.60 -14.18 25.47
N ALA A 63 0.62 -14.07 26.35
CA ALA A 63 -0.78 -13.87 26.00
C ALA A 63 -1.02 -12.48 25.39
N THR A 64 -1.68 -12.44 24.23
CA THR A 64 -2.06 -11.21 23.51
C THR A 64 -3.56 -10.99 23.44
N SER A 65 -4.36 -11.98 23.85
CA SER A 65 -5.81 -11.84 24.00
C SER A 65 -6.27 -12.36 25.36
N GLN A 66 -7.50 -11.97 25.73
CA GLN A 66 -8.23 -12.67 26.78
C GLN A 66 -8.73 -14.03 26.25
N PRO A 67 -9.04 -14.99 27.15
CA PRO A 67 -9.64 -16.27 26.77
C PRO A 67 -11.00 -16.09 26.11
N MET A 68 -11.22 -16.77 25.00
CA MET A 68 -12.50 -16.75 24.27
C MET A 68 -12.80 -18.12 23.66
N ARG A 69 -14.06 -18.40 23.31
CA ARG A 69 -14.43 -19.66 22.64
C ARG A 69 -13.73 -19.77 21.29
N LEU A 70 -13.27 -20.97 20.93
CA LEU A 70 -12.53 -21.17 19.68
C LEU A 70 -13.36 -20.78 18.45
N SER A 71 -14.67 -21.05 18.48
CA SER A 71 -15.62 -20.67 17.43
C SER A 71 -15.78 -19.16 17.24
N GLU A 72 -15.43 -18.37 18.26
CA GLU A 72 -15.56 -16.91 18.26
C GLU A 72 -14.20 -16.22 18.06
N LEU A 73 -13.11 -17.00 18.03
CA LEU A 73 -11.75 -16.49 17.99
C LEU A 73 -11.45 -15.96 16.57
N PRO A 74 -11.31 -14.64 16.38
CA PRO A 74 -11.22 -14.08 15.04
C PRO A 74 -9.91 -14.52 14.37
N GLY A 75 -9.98 -14.76 13.06
CA GLY A 75 -8.85 -15.14 12.21
C GLY A 75 -8.32 -16.57 12.37
N LEU A 76 -8.90 -17.38 13.27
CA LEU A 76 -8.49 -18.78 13.43
C LEU A 76 -9.19 -19.68 12.40
N HIS A 77 -8.42 -20.19 11.44
CA HIS A 77 -8.88 -21.20 10.49
C HIS A 77 -8.11 -22.50 10.71
N LEU A 78 -8.77 -23.45 11.35
CA LEU A 78 -8.24 -24.80 11.54
C LEU A 78 -8.56 -25.65 10.30
N SER A 79 -7.55 -26.36 9.79
CA SER A 79 -7.74 -27.36 8.74
C SER A 79 -8.68 -28.46 9.23
N LYS A 80 -9.24 -29.25 8.31
CA LYS A 80 -10.10 -30.39 8.71
C LYS A 80 -9.33 -31.36 9.62
N ARG A 81 -8.07 -31.62 9.30
CA ARG A 81 -7.15 -32.43 10.12
C ARG A 81 -6.95 -31.85 11.53
N ASP A 82 -6.76 -30.53 11.63
CA ASP A 82 -6.58 -29.86 12.92
C ASP A 82 -7.86 -29.98 13.77
N GLN A 83 -9.04 -29.81 13.16
CA GLN A 83 -10.33 -29.99 13.82
C GLN A 83 -10.54 -31.43 14.28
N ASP A 84 -10.25 -32.41 13.43
CA ASP A 84 -10.35 -33.83 13.75
C ASP A 84 -9.40 -34.20 14.92
N SER A 85 -8.22 -33.58 14.97
CA SER A 85 -7.23 -33.77 16.06
C SER A 85 -7.69 -33.21 17.40
N LEU A 86 -8.54 -32.18 17.40
CA LEU A 86 -9.12 -31.63 18.62
C LEU A 86 -10.25 -32.49 19.19
N GLY A 87 -10.93 -33.30 18.37
CA GLY A 87 -11.91 -34.29 18.83
C GLY A 87 -13.11 -33.74 19.64
N HIS A 88 -13.29 -32.42 19.69
CA HIS A 88 -14.33 -31.72 20.45
C HIS A 88 -14.92 -30.56 19.63
N PRO A 89 -16.20 -30.23 19.82
CA PRO A 89 -16.81 -29.04 19.21
C PRO A 89 -16.05 -27.76 19.57
N LEU A 90 -15.80 -26.89 18.56
CA LEU A 90 -15.00 -25.67 18.72
C LEU A 90 -15.61 -24.66 19.73
N ASN A 91 -16.92 -24.72 19.96
CA ASN A 91 -17.62 -23.91 20.95
C ASN A 91 -17.40 -24.39 22.41
N GLU A 92 -16.87 -25.59 22.62
CA GLU A 92 -16.55 -26.12 23.95
C GLU A 92 -15.10 -25.82 24.38
N ILE A 93 -14.25 -25.46 23.42
CA ILE A 93 -12.83 -25.21 23.62
C ILE A 93 -12.59 -23.71 23.81
N VAL A 94 -11.71 -23.36 24.75
CA VAL A 94 -11.28 -21.98 24.98
C VAL A 94 -9.88 -21.78 24.40
N GLY A 95 -9.70 -20.72 23.64
CA GLY A 95 -8.45 -20.32 23.02
C GLY A 95 -7.92 -18.98 23.55
N VAL A 96 -6.60 -18.85 23.56
CA VAL A 96 -5.89 -17.59 23.89
C VAL A 96 -4.85 -17.32 22.82
N LYS A 97 -4.92 -16.16 22.18
CA LYS A 97 -3.89 -15.73 21.24
C LYS A 97 -2.59 -15.45 21.99
N ILE A 98 -1.48 -15.85 21.37
CA ILE A 98 -0.15 -15.77 21.97
C ILE A 98 0.89 -15.33 20.97
N THR A 99 1.95 -14.70 21.48
CA THR A 99 3.16 -14.43 20.72
C THR A 99 4.31 -15.27 21.28
N PHE A 100 5.11 -15.84 20.40
CA PHE A 100 6.33 -16.60 20.72
C PHE A 100 7.56 -15.89 20.19
N ARG A 101 8.70 -16.15 20.81
CA ARG A 101 10.02 -15.80 20.28
C ARG A 101 10.68 -17.11 19.83
N PRO A 102 11.43 -17.15 18.71
CA PRO A 102 12.11 -18.37 18.28
C PRO A 102 12.99 -18.98 19.39
N GLN A 103 13.64 -18.13 20.19
CA GLN A 103 14.51 -18.53 21.30
C GLN A 103 13.75 -19.05 22.53
N THR A 104 12.45 -18.75 22.65
CA THR A 104 11.60 -19.23 23.76
C THR A 104 10.98 -20.59 23.45
N LEU A 105 11.30 -21.14 22.28
CA LEU A 105 11.01 -22.51 21.93
C LEU A 105 12.23 -23.39 22.25
N LEU A 106 12.02 -24.36 23.14
CA LEU A 106 13.12 -25.06 23.80
C LEU A 106 13.50 -26.31 23.01
N THR A 107 14.79 -26.45 22.72
CA THR A 107 15.37 -27.72 22.27
C THR A 107 15.28 -28.75 23.39
N ALA A 108 15.32 -30.04 23.05
CA ALA A 108 15.16 -31.13 24.02
C ALA A 108 16.11 -31.03 25.23
N GLU A 109 17.32 -30.54 25.01
CA GLU A 109 18.34 -30.31 26.05
C GLU A 109 17.98 -29.18 27.02
N LYS A 110 17.15 -28.24 26.58
CA LYS A 110 16.71 -27.05 27.34
C LYS A 110 15.30 -27.20 27.92
N TRP A 111 14.67 -28.35 27.76
CA TRP A 111 13.32 -28.60 28.30
C TRP A 111 13.29 -28.49 29.83
N ILE A 112 12.29 -27.77 30.35
CA ILE A 112 12.14 -27.59 31.80
C ILE A 112 11.16 -28.64 32.32
N ARG A 113 11.59 -29.45 33.29
CA ARG A 113 10.73 -30.48 33.87
C ARG A 113 9.76 -29.88 34.89
N HIS A 114 8.48 -30.22 34.76
CA HIS A 114 7.38 -29.82 35.63
C HIS A 114 6.72 -31.06 36.23
N ALA A 115 6.42 -31.03 37.54
CA ALA A 115 6.01 -32.24 38.27
C ALA A 115 4.61 -32.76 37.90
N GLY A 116 3.70 -31.91 37.39
CA GLY A 116 2.31 -32.26 37.13
C GLY A 116 1.95 -32.41 35.64
N ARG A 117 1.08 -33.38 35.31
CA ARG A 117 0.39 -33.53 34.00
C ARG A 117 -0.95 -32.78 33.92
N ILE A 118 -1.08 -31.67 34.65
CA ILE A 118 -2.31 -30.87 34.68
C ILE A 118 -2.47 -30.06 33.39
N ARG A 119 -3.57 -30.24 32.65
CA ARG A 119 -3.77 -29.58 31.34
C ARG A 119 -3.67 -28.05 31.39
N PHE A 120 -4.21 -27.42 32.43
CA PHE A 120 -4.17 -25.99 32.62
C PHE A 120 -4.07 -25.66 34.11
N CYS A 121 -3.07 -24.87 34.52
CA CYS A 121 -2.94 -24.38 35.89
C CYS A 121 -2.07 -23.11 35.96
N SER A 122 -2.16 -22.38 37.07
CA SER A 122 -1.12 -21.41 37.44
C SER A 122 0.19 -22.16 37.66
N LEU A 123 1.31 -21.58 37.21
CA LEU A 123 2.65 -22.13 37.40
C LEU A 123 3.22 -21.58 38.71
N ASP A 124 2.96 -22.30 39.81
CA ASP A 124 3.33 -21.84 41.16
C ASP A 124 4.70 -22.39 41.64
N GLN A 125 5.30 -23.33 40.90
CA GLN A 125 6.63 -23.87 41.20
C GLN A 125 7.72 -22.81 40.99
N HIS A 126 8.31 -22.33 42.09
CA HIS A 126 9.24 -21.20 42.10
C HIS A 126 10.40 -21.36 41.09
N ASP A 127 11.14 -22.48 41.16
CA ASP A 127 12.32 -22.72 40.31
C ASP A 127 11.97 -22.78 38.81
N VAL A 128 10.83 -23.37 38.48
CA VAL A 128 10.34 -23.46 37.10
C VAL A 128 9.89 -22.08 36.61
N ARG A 129 9.24 -21.30 37.48
CA ARG A 129 8.79 -19.94 37.20
C ARG A 129 9.98 -19.01 36.89
N GLU A 130 11.04 -19.06 37.69
CA GLU A 130 12.25 -18.28 37.46
C GLU A 130 12.92 -18.64 36.13
N GLN A 131 13.03 -19.93 35.81
CA GLN A 131 13.59 -20.36 34.52
C GLN A 131 12.76 -19.86 33.33
N VAL A 132 11.43 -19.94 33.42
CA VAL A 132 10.53 -19.43 32.37
C VAL A 132 10.70 -17.92 32.16
N VAL A 133 10.72 -17.14 33.25
CA VAL A 133 10.93 -15.68 33.17
C VAL A 133 12.31 -15.35 32.61
N LYS A 134 13.35 -16.06 33.07
CA LYS A 134 14.72 -15.85 32.61
C LYS A 134 14.83 -16.10 31.11
N ILE A 135 14.37 -17.25 30.62
CA ILE A 135 14.41 -17.56 29.18
C ILE A 135 13.64 -16.53 28.36
N TRP A 136 12.48 -16.09 28.85
CA TRP A 136 11.72 -15.04 28.18
C TRP A 136 12.51 -13.72 28.09
N ASN A 137 13.11 -13.28 29.18
CA ASN A 137 13.88 -12.03 29.24
C ASN A 137 15.20 -12.11 28.45
N ASP A 138 15.93 -13.22 28.54
CA ASP A 138 17.18 -13.45 27.80
C ASP A 138 16.92 -13.46 26.28
N ALA A 139 15.76 -13.94 25.86
CA ALA A 139 15.31 -13.85 24.47
C ALA A 139 14.99 -12.41 24.02
N ASP A 140 14.59 -11.52 24.95
CA ASP A 140 14.38 -10.10 24.68
C ASP A 140 15.70 -9.40 24.35
N GLU A 141 16.75 -9.71 25.10
CA GLU A 141 18.09 -9.15 24.87
C GLU A 141 18.69 -9.65 23.55
N HIS A 142 18.44 -10.90 23.15
CA HIS A 142 18.94 -11.45 21.88
C HIS A 142 18.16 -10.98 20.66
N ALA A 143 16.86 -10.68 20.78
CA ALA A 143 16.06 -10.11 19.69
C ALA A 143 16.57 -8.73 19.24
N THR A 144 17.33 -8.02 20.09
CA THR A 144 17.97 -6.75 19.75
C THR A 144 19.29 -6.86 18.97
N LYS A 145 19.81 -8.08 18.72
CA LYS A 145 20.93 -8.28 17.79
C LYS A 145 20.42 -8.56 16.39
N ASN A 146 20.62 -7.59 15.49
CA ASN A 146 20.34 -7.61 14.04
C ASN A 146 21.14 -8.66 13.23
N ASP A 147 21.61 -9.74 13.86
CA ASP A 147 22.36 -10.79 13.18
C ASP A 147 21.39 -11.67 12.36
N PHE A 148 21.77 -12.01 11.14
CA PHE A 148 20.98 -12.86 10.25
C PHE A 148 21.90 -13.90 9.62
N GLN A 149 21.40 -15.13 9.49
CA GLN A 149 22.12 -16.19 8.80
C GLN A 149 21.44 -16.51 7.47
N ILE A 150 22.24 -16.70 6.44
CA ILE A 150 21.79 -17.15 5.12
C ILE A 150 22.50 -18.46 4.80
N ASP A 151 21.73 -19.53 4.64
CA ASP A 151 22.23 -20.80 4.16
C ASP A 151 21.72 -21.05 2.74
N VAL A 152 22.61 -21.42 1.83
CA VAL A 152 22.29 -21.64 0.42
C VAL A 152 22.59 -23.07 0.04
N ARG A 153 21.61 -23.76 -0.56
CA ARG A 153 21.80 -25.12 -1.09
C ARG A 153 21.13 -25.30 -2.45
N ARG A 154 21.72 -26.17 -3.29
CA ARG A 154 21.04 -26.72 -4.45
C ARG A 154 20.14 -27.86 -3.97
N SER A 155 18.91 -27.91 -4.47
CA SER A 155 17.96 -28.98 -4.16
C SER A 155 17.19 -29.37 -5.40
N THR A 156 16.97 -30.66 -5.62
CA THR A 156 15.95 -31.14 -6.56
C THR A 156 14.54 -30.95 -5.99
N LEU A 157 13.50 -31.08 -6.81
CA LEU A 157 12.12 -31.10 -6.32
C LEU A 157 11.91 -32.26 -5.33
N LEU A 158 12.46 -33.45 -5.63
CA LEU A 158 12.40 -34.59 -4.73
C LEU A 158 13.08 -34.29 -3.41
N GLU A 159 14.31 -33.75 -3.40
CA GLU A 159 15.03 -33.39 -2.16
C GLU A 159 14.31 -32.31 -1.36
N LEU A 160 13.72 -31.31 -2.03
CA LEU A 160 12.99 -30.22 -1.40
C LEU A 160 11.76 -30.76 -0.65
N LEU A 161 11.00 -31.62 -1.32
CA LEU A 161 9.84 -32.28 -0.74
C LEU A 161 10.30 -33.29 0.33
N THR A 162 11.26 -34.15 0.04
CA THR A 162 11.66 -35.23 0.95
C THR A 162 12.53 -34.82 2.14
N HIS A 163 12.89 -33.54 2.26
CA HIS A 163 13.73 -33.03 3.35
C HIS A 163 13.28 -33.55 4.73
N GLU A 164 14.22 -34.12 5.48
CA GLU A 164 13.93 -34.88 6.71
C GLU A 164 13.28 -34.02 7.80
N LYS A 165 13.70 -32.75 7.89
CA LYS A 165 13.24 -31.82 8.92
C LYS A 165 11.93 -31.11 8.52
N THR A 166 11.73 -30.82 7.24
CA THR A 166 10.64 -29.96 6.77
C THR A 166 9.40 -30.77 6.44
N LYS A 167 8.43 -30.80 7.36
CA LYS A 167 7.14 -31.47 7.19
C LYS A 167 6.13 -30.65 6.42
N LEU A 168 6.21 -29.32 6.47
CA LEU A 168 5.20 -28.42 5.92
C LEU A 168 5.85 -27.15 5.35
N PHE A 169 5.42 -26.74 4.15
CA PHE A 169 5.64 -25.40 3.63
C PHE A 169 4.43 -24.53 3.94
N LEU A 170 4.65 -23.40 4.62
CA LEU A 170 3.61 -22.45 4.98
C LEU A 170 3.74 -21.20 4.10
N ILE A 171 2.75 -20.91 3.27
CA ILE A 171 2.63 -19.61 2.61
C ILE A 171 2.07 -18.62 3.65
N PRO A 172 2.86 -17.64 4.11
CA PRO A 172 2.44 -16.74 5.15
C PRO A 172 1.38 -15.74 4.65
N ILE A 173 0.68 -15.10 5.59
CA ILE A 173 -0.47 -14.23 5.30
C ILE A 173 -0.11 -13.03 4.40
N PHE A 174 1.15 -12.60 4.44
CA PHE A 174 1.65 -11.48 3.65
C PHE A 174 2.01 -11.78 2.20
N GLN A 175 1.94 -13.05 1.80
CA GLN A 175 2.10 -13.41 0.40
C GLN A 175 0.84 -13.12 -0.40
N ARG A 176 1.01 -12.86 -1.69
CA ARG A 176 -0.13 -12.71 -2.61
C ARG A 176 -0.78 -14.07 -2.92
N PRO A 177 -2.07 -14.10 -3.31
CA PRO A 177 -2.74 -15.30 -3.79
C PRO A 177 -2.03 -15.99 -4.96
N TYR A 178 -2.31 -17.27 -5.18
CA TYR A 178 -1.88 -17.97 -6.39
C TYR A 178 -2.50 -17.29 -7.62
N SER A 179 -1.64 -16.80 -8.51
CA SER A 179 -1.99 -15.82 -9.55
C SER A 179 -1.36 -16.12 -10.91
N TRP A 180 -0.53 -17.16 -11.05
CA TRP A 180 -0.09 -17.63 -12.36
C TRP A 180 -1.30 -17.91 -13.25
N ALA A 181 -1.34 -17.25 -14.40
CA ALA A 181 -2.35 -17.42 -15.41
C ALA A 181 -1.94 -18.54 -16.38
N HIS A 182 -2.79 -18.75 -17.38
CA HIS A 182 -2.68 -19.87 -18.30
C HIS A 182 -1.33 -19.91 -19.01
N ASN A 183 -0.85 -18.76 -19.47
CA ASN A 183 0.42 -18.60 -20.18
C ASN A 183 1.64 -18.93 -19.31
N GLU A 184 1.67 -18.51 -18.04
CA GLU A 184 2.81 -18.85 -17.17
C GLU A 184 2.85 -20.35 -16.86
N VAL A 185 1.69 -20.97 -16.59
CA VAL A 185 1.60 -22.41 -16.32
C VAL A 185 1.97 -23.22 -17.56
N GLU A 186 1.47 -22.83 -18.73
CA GLU A 186 1.76 -23.51 -20.00
C GLU A 186 3.26 -23.47 -20.31
N ARG A 187 3.88 -22.28 -20.20
CA ARG A 187 5.32 -22.12 -20.41
C ARG A 187 6.12 -22.98 -19.44
N PHE A 188 5.76 -22.95 -18.16
CA PHE A 188 6.44 -23.74 -17.13
C PHE A 188 6.38 -25.25 -17.42
N LEU A 189 5.20 -25.77 -17.80
CA LEU A 189 5.05 -27.18 -18.17
C LEU A 189 5.82 -27.54 -19.45
N ARG A 190 5.74 -26.69 -20.48
CA ARG A 190 6.47 -26.90 -21.74
C ARG A 190 7.97 -27.01 -21.49
N ASP A 191 8.54 -26.09 -20.69
CA ASP A 191 9.96 -26.11 -20.35
C ASP A 191 10.36 -27.42 -19.65
N ILE A 192 9.53 -27.95 -18.74
CA ILE A 192 9.76 -29.24 -18.06
C ILE A 192 9.67 -30.41 -19.05
N ILE A 193 8.66 -30.42 -19.91
CA ILE A 193 8.46 -31.49 -20.91
C ILE A 193 9.63 -31.52 -21.90
N THR A 194 10.06 -30.36 -22.40
CA THR A 194 11.22 -30.24 -23.29
C THR A 194 12.50 -30.71 -22.59
N ALA A 195 12.74 -30.32 -21.34
CA ALA A 195 13.90 -30.79 -20.58
C ALA A 195 13.88 -32.33 -20.39
N CYS A 196 12.71 -32.90 -20.11
CA CYS A 196 12.53 -34.35 -20.00
C CYS A 196 12.85 -35.07 -21.32
N ARG A 197 12.36 -34.55 -22.45
CA ARG A 197 12.65 -35.12 -23.78
C ARG A 197 14.13 -35.07 -24.13
N LYS A 198 14.80 -33.97 -23.79
CA LYS A 198 16.25 -33.81 -23.98
C LYS A 198 17.10 -34.54 -22.94
N GLN A 199 16.49 -35.07 -21.88
CA GLN A 199 17.20 -35.64 -20.71
C GLN A 199 18.15 -34.65 -20.03
N GLU A 200 17.79 -33.37 -20.03
CA GLU A 200 18.59 -32.28 -19.45
C GLU A 200 18.05 -31.87 -18.08
N SER A 201 18.93 -31.36 -17.20
CA SER A 201 18.47 -30.77 -15.94
C SER A 201 17.82 -29.41 -16.18
N MET A 202 16.66 -29.18 -15.56
CA MET A 202 15.95 -27.90 -15.60
C MET A 202 16.26 -27.07 -14.36
N PHE A 203 16.64 -25.81 -14.56
CA PHE A 203 16.70 -24.84 -13.48
C PHE A 203 15.34 -24.14 -13.32
N ALA A 204 14.67 -24.39 -12.20
CA ALA A 204 13.36 -23.81 -11.86
C ALA A 204 13.46 -22.46 -11.12
N GLY A 205 14.69 -21.98 -10.90
CA GLY A 205 14.98 -20.71 -10.24
C GLY A 205 15.26 -20.85 -8.74
N THR A 206 15.15 -19.74 -8.01
CA THR A 206 15.38 -19.65 -6.57
C THR A 206 14.11 -19.95 -5.76
N MET A 207 14.28 -20.57 -4.60
CA MET A 207 13.27 -20.69 -3.55
C MET A 207 13.81 -20.01 -2.30
N GLN A 208 13.08 -19.05 -1.72
CA GLN A 208 13.49 -18.45 -0.46
C GLN A 208 12.57 -18.92 0.66
N LEU A 209 13.17 -19.48 1.70
CA LEU A 209 12.47 -20.06 2.84
C LEU A 209 12.93 -19.37 4.13
N SER A 210 12.04 -19.32 5.11
CA SER A 210 12.49 -19.04 6.48
C SER A 210 13.39 -20.15 6.99
N GLY A 211 14.13 -19.86 8.07
CA GLY A 211 14.70 -20.88 8.95
C GLY A 211 13.65 -21.91 9.38
N LEU A 212 14.13 -23.08 9.82
CA LEU A 212 13.28 -24.15 10.33
C LEU A 212 12.55 -23.66 11.59
N ARG A 213 11.21 -23.68 11.55
CA ARG A 213 10.35 -23.40 12.71
C ARG A 213 9.75 -24.69 13.19
N VAL A 214 9.76 -24.95 14.50
CA VAL A 214 9.24 -26.22 15.01
C VAL A 214 7.76 -26.32 14.74
N LEU A 215 7.38 -27.43 14.14
CA LEU A 215 6.01 -27.86 14.00
C LEU A 215 5.63 -28.69 15.22
N SER A 216 6.46 -29.65 15.66
CA SER A 216 6.10 -30.50 16.80
C SER A 216 7.29 -30.81 17.71
N PRO A 217 7.05 -31.18 18.98
CA PRO A 217 8.12 -31.53 19.92
C PRO A 217 8.78 -32.87 19.53
N ARG A 218 8.29 -33.54 18.48
CA ARG A 218 8.88 -34.74 17.88
C ARG A 218 10.03 -34.43 16.92
N GLY A 219 10.42 -33.16 16.79
CA GLY A 219 11.46 -32.72 15.86
C GLY A 219 10.96 -32.55 14.43
N GLU A 220 9.65 -32.33 14.26
CA GLU A 220 9.05 -31.94 12.98
C GLU A 220 9.10 -30.42 12.84
N TRP A 221 9.38 -29.92 11.64
CA TRP A 221 9.53 -28.50 11.36
C TRP A 221 8.67 -28.06 10.18
N PHE A 222 8.32 -26.79 10.15
CA PHE A 222 7.76 -26.12 8.98
C PHE A 222 8.68 -24.98 8.55
N GLN A 223 8.56 -24.57 7.29
CA GLN A 223 9.25 -23.41 6.75
C GLN A 223 8.25 -22.49 6.07
N GLU A 224 8.40 -21.20 6.27
CA GLU A 224 7.60 -20.20 5.57
C GLU A 224 8.18 -19.98 4.17
N VAL A 225 7.33 -19.96 3.15
CA VAL A 225 7.72 -19.67 1.77
C VAL A 225 7.70 -18.17 1.55
N ILE A 226 8.89 -17.57 1.46
CA ILE A 226 9.09 -16.13 1.25
C ILE A 226 9.12 -15.82 -0.24
N ASP A 227 9.75 -16.68 -1.04
CA ASP A 227 9.72 -16.62 -2.49
C ASP A 227 9.63 -18.01 -3.11
N GLY A 228 9.04 -18.07 -4.30
CA GLY A 228 8.83 -19.29 -5.06
C GLY A 228 7.49 -19.98 -4.77
N GLN A 229 6.60 -19.33 -4.02
CA GLN A 229 5.27 -19.87 -3.71
C GLN A 229 4.45 -20.27 -4.94
N GLN A 230 4.52 -19.50 -6.04
CA GLN A 230 3.79 -19.80 -7.27
C GLN A 230 4.33 -21.09 -7.92
N ARG A 231 5.66 -21.20 -8.05
CA ARG A 231 6.36 -22.37 -8.60
C ARG A 231 6.08 -23.62 -7.77
N LEU A 232 6.23 -23.55 -6.45
CA LEU A 232 5.98 -24.67 -5.55
C LEU A 232 4.53 -25.15 -5.65
N THR A 233 3.57 -24.21 -5.67
CA THR A 233 2.15 -24.52 -5.85
C THR A 233 1.91 -25.25 -7.18
N THR A 234 2.43 -24.72 -8.30
CA THR A 234 2.28 -25.34 -9.62
C THR A 234 2.94 -26.72 -9.68
N CYS A 235 4.09 -26.92 -9.02
CA CYS A 235 4.72 -28.25 -8.90
C CYS A 235 3.80 -29.24 -8.18
N LEU A 236 3.18 -28.85 -7.07
CA LEU A 236 2.25 -29.71 -6.33
C LEU A 236 0.98 -30.02 -7.15
N LEU A 237 0.43 -29.03 -7.88
CA LEU A 237 -0.68 -29.25 -8.80
C LEU A 237 -0.29 -30.21 -9.95
N THR A 238 0.96 -30.15 -10.42
CA THR A 238 1.48 -31.07 -11.45
C THR A 238 1.60 -32.49 -10.91
N LEU A 239 2.12 -32.68 -9.69
CA LEU A 239 2.13 -33.98 -9.02
C LEU A 239 0.70 -34.51 -8.81
N LYS A 240 -0.24 -33.63 -8.48
CA LYS A 240 -1.65 -34.00 -8.34
C LYS A 240 -2.27 -34.43 -9.67
N ALA A 241 -1.97 -33.75 -10.78
CA ALA A 241 -2.40 -34.16 -12.11
C ALA A 241 -1.83 -35.53 -12.50
N LEU A 242 -0.54 -35.77 -12.22
CA LEU A 242 0.11 -37.07 -12.44
C LEU A 242 -0.55 -38.17 -11.61
N GLN A 243 -0.93 -37.91 -10.36
CA GLN A 243 -1.68 -38.85 -9.52
C GLN A 243 -3.03 -39.23 -10.16
N LEU A 244 -3.74 -38.25 -10.74
CA LEU A 244 -5.03 -38.49 -11.40
C LEU A 244 -4.87 -39.24 -12.74
N LEU A 245 -3.79 -38.98 -13.48
CA LEU A 245 -3.48 -39.66 -14.75
C LEU A 245 -2.93 -41.07 -14.55
N MET A 246 -2.24 -41.34 -13.44
CA MET A 246 -1.64 -42.62 -13.10
C MET A 246 -2.06 -43.11 -11.69
N PRO A 247 -3.34 -43.41 -11.44
CA PRO A 247 -3.78 -43.89 -10.13
C PRO A 247 -3.07 -45.18 -9.73
N GLY A 248 -2.55 -45.26 -8.50
CA GLY A 248 -1.83 -46.44 -8.00
C GLY A 248 -0.33 -46.43 -8.29
N TYR A 249 0.23 -45.36 -8.85
CA TYR A 249 1.67 -45.23 -9.04
C TYR A 249 2.36 -44.89 -7.72
N ALA A 250 3.01 -45.89 -7.11
CA ALA A 250 3.54 -45.84 -5.75
C ALA A 250 4.43 -44.62 -5.47
N GLU A 251 5.29 -44.21 -6.41
CA GLU A 251 6.20 -43.08 -6.21
C GLU A 251 5.48 -41.75 -5.99
N ILE A 252 4.32 -41.55 -6.64
CA ILE A 252 3.51 -40.34 -6.47
C ILE A 252 2.54 -40.50 -5.30
N ASP A 253 1.92 -41.66 -5.14
CA ASP A 253 0.98 -41.93 -4.05
C ASP A 253 1.66 -41.91 -2.67
N GLU A 254 2.91 -42.35 -2.57
CA GLU A 254 3.72 -42.24 -1.36
C GLU A 254 4.02 -40.79 -0.98
N LEU A 255 4.14 -39.87 -1.95
CA LEU A 255 4.38 -38.46 -1.64
C LEU A 255 3.17 -37.84 -0.95
N PHE A 256 1.95 -38.14 -1.43
CA PHE A 256 0.71 -37.58 -0.85
C PHE A 256 0.25 -38.30 0.42
N SER A 257 0.58 -39.57 0.62
CA SER A 257 0.18 -40.31 1.83
C SER A 257 1.02 -39.99 3.07
N LYS A 258 2.24 -39.46 2.90
CA LYS A 258 3.19 -39.23 4.00
C LYS A 258 2.97 -37.91 4.77
N ARG A 259 2.40 -36.87 4.15
CA ARG A 259 2.19 -35.53 4.77
C ARG A 259 1.40 -34.56 3.89
N ASP A 260 0.85 -33.53 4.54
CA ASP A 260 0.34 -32.33 3.88
C ASP A 260 1.51 -31.37 3.56
N TRP A 261 1.71 -31.12 2.28
CA TRP A 261 2.92 -30.43 1.78
C TRP A 261 2.88 -28.92 1.95
N LEU A 262 1.70 -28.33 1.75
CA LEU A 262 1.54 -26.89 1.59
C LEU A 262 0.29 -26.43 2.30
N GLU A 263 0.44 -25.37 3.08
CA GLU A 263 -0.66 -24.60 3.64
C GLU A 263 -0.49 -23.12 3.31
N THR A 264 -1.60 -22.39 3.25
CA THR A 264 -1.61 -20.96 2.93
C THR A 264 -2.51 -20.20 3.90
N LYS A 265 -1.95 -19.14 4.49
CA LYS A 265 -2.70 -18.20 5.34
C LYS A 265 -3.26 -17.01 4.56
N VAL A 266 -3.02 -16.95 3.26
CA VAL A 266 -3.39 -15.82 2.40
C VAL A 266 -4.90 -15.65 2.35
N SER A 267 -5.36 -14.39 2.29
CA SER A 267 -6.78 -14.03 2.25
C SER A 267 -7.59 -14.61 3.42
N GLY A 268 -7.00 -14.68 4.61
CA GLY A 268 -7.70 -15.19 5.80
C GLY A 268 -8.18 -16.64 5.63
N GLY A 269 -7.40 -17.49 4.96
CA GLY A 269 -7.73 -18.92 4.79
C GLY A 269 -8.68 -19.24 3.63
N GLU A 270 -9.23 -18.26 2.91
CA GLU A 270 -10.03 -18.53 1.69
C GLU A 270 -9.20 -19.25 0.61
N GLN A 271 -7.92 -18.92 0.49
CA GLN A 271 -7.01 -19.63 -0.41
C GLN A 271 -6.77 -21.08 0.02
N GLN A 272 -6.76 -21.37 1.33
CA GLN A 272 -6.62 -22.73 1.83
C GLN A 272 -7.82 -23.58 1.43
N LYS A 273 -9.05 -23.05 1.58
CA LYS A 273 -10.27 -23.75 1.14
C LYS A 273 -10.22 -24.08 -0.36
N ALA A 274 -9.76 -23.13 -1.17
CA ALA A 274 -9.62 -23.31 -2.61
C ALA A 274 -8.57 -24.37 -2.98
N LEU A 275 -7.45 -24.43 -2.25
CA LEU A 275 -6.39 -25.43 -2.39
C LEU A 275 -6.88 -26.83 -1.96
N ASP A 276 -7.47 -26.95 -0.77
CA ASP A 276 -7.99 -28.21 -0.21
C ASP A 276 -9.01 -28.87 -1.13
N ALA A 277 -9.87 -28.05 -1.77
CA ALA A 277 -10.86 -28.50 -2.74
C ALA A 277 -10.26 -29.20 -3.97
N VAL A 278 -8.97 -29.02 -4.22
CA VAL A 278 -8.22 -29.60 -5.34
C VAL A 278 -7.30 -30.73 -4.87
N MET A 279 -6.61 -30.54 -3.75
CA MET A 279 -5.63 -31.52 -3.24
C MET A 279 -6.29 -32.82 -2.77
N HIS A 280 -7.51 -32.74 -2.25
CA HIS A 280 -8.26 -33.90 -1.75
C HIS A 280 -9.19 -34.55 -2.79
N THR A 281 -9.19 -34.11 -4.05
CA THR A 281 -10.02 -34.73 -5.08
C THR A 281 -9.41 -36.03 -5.60
N ASN A 282 -10.24 -37.05 -5.85
CA ASN A 282 -9.84 -38.33 -6.47
C ASN A 282 -10.18 -38.40 -7.97
N ALA A 283 -10.77 -37.35 -8.52
CA ALA A 283 -11.16 -37.23 -9.91
C ALA A 283 -10.81 -35.82 -10.40
N LEU A 284 -10.76 -35.61 -11.72
CA LEU A 284 -10.60 -34.27 -12.27
C LEU A 284 -11.87 -33.44 -11.96
N PRO A 285 -11.77 -32.31 -11.24
CA PRO A 285 -12.92 -31.46 -10.96
C PRO A 285 -13.49 -30.85 -12.25
N ASP A 286 -14.79 -30.52 -12.26
CA ASP A 286 -15.45 -29.81 -13.38
C ASP A 286 -14.92 -28.38 -13.54
N LYS A 287 -14.99 -27.84 -14.78
CA LYS A 287 -14.57 -26.45 -15.06
C LYS A 287 -15.40 -25.49 -14.22
N SER A 288 -14.73 -24.67 -13.41
CA SER A 288 -15.33 -23.51 -12.75
C SER A 288 -15.58 -22.38 -13.74
N GLU A 289 -16.41 -21.41 -13.35
CA GLU A 289 -16.33 -20.08 -13.96
C GLU A 289 -14.88 -19.57 -13.86
N PRO A 290 -14.29 -19.09 -14.97
CA PRO A 290 -12.89 -18.68 -14.99
C PRO A 290 -12.54 -17.72 -13.87
N GLY A 291 -11.52 -18.05 -13.08
CA GLY A 291 -11.03 -17.19 -12.00
C GLY A 291 -11.72 -17.38 -10.64
N LEU A 292 -12.76 -18.21 -10.53
CA LEU A 292 -13.40 -18.52 -9.25
C LEU A 292 -12.46 -19.33 -8.33
N ASN A 293 -11.73 -20.30 -8.90
CA ASN A 293 -10.68 -21.04 -8.19
C ASN A 293 -9.49 -21.30 -9.12
N ARG A 294 -8.46 -20.46 -9.03
CA ARG A 294 -7.24 -20.54 -9.86
C ARG A 294 -6.52 -21.89 -9.73
N TYR A 295 -6.52 -22.52 -8.55
CA TYR A 295 -5.89 -23.83 -8.34
C TYR A 295 -6.58 -24.90 -9.18
N ARG A 296 -7.91 -24.87 -9.24
CA ARG A 296 -8.73 -25.79 -10.03
C ARG A 296 -8.51 -25.58 -11.52
N ASP A 297 -8.62 -24.33 -11.98
CA ASP A 297 -8.44 -23.98 -13.39
C ASP A 297 -7.06 -24.44 -13.90
N ASN A 298 -6.01 -24.20 -13.11
CA ASN A 298 -4.65 -24.58 -13.48
C ASN A 298 -4.42 -26.09 -13.37
N LEU A 299 -5.02 -26.80 -12.40
CA LEU A 299 -4.97 -28.28 -12.36
C LEU A 299 -5.53 -28.89 -13.65
N GLN A 300 -6.67 -28.39 -14.12
CA GLN A 300 -7.31 -28.89 -15.34
C GLN A 300 -6.45 -28.64 -16.57
N GLN A 301 -5.87 -27.45 -16.68
CA GLN A 301 -4.92 -27.14 -17.73
C GLN A 301 -3.73 -28.10 -17.70
N ILE A 302 -3.09 -28.26 -16.54
CA ILE A 302 -1.93 -29.15 -16.38
C ILE A 302 -2.30 -30.58 -16.80
N TYR A 303 -3.43 -31.09 -16.32
CA TYR A 303 -3.94 -32.41 -16.68
C TYR A 303 -4.12 -32.56 -18.19
N ALA A 304 -4.76 -31.59 -18.84
CA ALA A 304 -5.00 -31.62 -20.28
C ALA A 304 -3.69 -31.55 -21.09
N THR A 305 -2.75 -30.69 -20.69
CA THR A 305 -1.44 -30.57 -21.36
C THR A 305 -0.62 -31.85 -21.23
N LEU A 306 -0.59 -32.49 -20.05
CA LEU A 306 0.11 -33.75 -19.87
C LEU A 306 -0.56 -34.88 -20.67
N LEU A 307 -1.88 -34.96 -20.67
CA LEU A 307 -2.61 -35.95 -21.46
C LEU A 307 -2.35 -35.78 -22.96
N ASP A 308 -2.39 -34.55 -23.47
CA ASP A 308 -2.07 -34.25 -24.87
C ASP A 308 -0.63 -34.63 -25.20
N ALA A 309 0.33 -34.37 -24.32
CA ALA A 309 1.73 -34.77 -24.51
C ALA A 309 1.93 -36.30 -24.59
N THR A 310 1.02 -37.11 -24.04
CA THR A 310 1.03 -38.58 -24.21
C THR A 310 0.45 -39.04 -25.55
N GLN A 311 -0.34 -38.19 -26.21
CA GLN A 311 -1.07 -38.51 -27.45
C GLN A 311 -0.42 -37.86 -28.68
N SER A 312 0.32 -36.76 -28.48
CA SER A 312 0.92 -35.98 -29.55
C SER A 312 2.06 -36.73 -30.24
N THR A 313 1.88 -36.95 -31.54
CA THR A 313 2.92 -37.22 -32.56
C THR A 313 3.03 -36.01 -33.49
N THR A 314 2.93 -34.79 -32.95
CA THR A 314 2.79 -33.56 -33.74
C THR A 314 4.14 -33.06 -34.27
N MET A 315 4.24 -32.89 -35.58
CA MET A 315 5.34 -32.20 -36.26
C MET A 315 5.14 -30.68 -36.08
N TYR A 316 6.08 -30.01 -35.42
CA TYR A 316 6.13 -28.55 -35.41
C TYR A 316 7.04 -28.08 -36.56
N ASP A 317 6.49 -27.20 -37.40
CA ASP A 317 7.11 -26.58 -38.58
C ASP A 317 8.06 -25.44 -38.16
N ASP A 318 9.01 -25.72 -37.26
CA ASP A 318 10.09 -24.81 -36.90
C ASP A 318 11.31 -25.19 -37.76
N ALA A 319 11.71 -24.28 -38.64
CA ALA A 319 12.58 -24.47 -39.79
C ALA A 319 14.05 -24.87 -39.51
N ASP A 320 14.37 -25.45 -38.35
CA ASP A 320 15.75 -25.83 -37.98
C ASP A 320 15.90 -27.14 -37.17
N ASN A 321 14.87 -27.98 -36.98
CA ASN A 321 15.10 -29.34 -36.46
C ASN A 321 13.96 -30.35 -36.77
N ASP A 322 14.17 -31.18 -37.80
CA ASP A 322 13.30 -32.30 -38.21
C ASP A 322 13.39 -33.49 -37.23
N SER A 323 12.70 -33.43 -36.09
CA SER A 323 12.40 -34.65 -35.33
C SER A 323 10.99 -34.61 -34.75
N ALA A 324 10.13 -35.54 -35.18
CA ALA A 324 8.84 -35.78 -34.56
C ALA A 324 9.03 -36.07 -33.06
N GLU A 325 8.38 -35.30 -32.21
CA GLU A 325 8.47 -35.52 -30.76
C GLU A 325 7.79 -36.83 -30.40
N LEU A 326 8.53 -37.73 -29.74
CA LEU A 326 7.98 -38.99 -29.23
C LEU A 326 6.90 -38.70 -28.16
N PRO A 327 5.84 -39.54 -28.08
CA PRO A 327 4.87 -39.49 -27.01
C PRO A 327 5.54 -39.50 -25.64
N LEU A 328 5.07 -38.66 -24.73
CA LEU A 328 5.62 -38.55 -23.39
C LEU A 328 5.26 -39.77 -22.54
N ASP A 329 6.27 -40.51 -22.05
CA ASP A 329 6.06 -41.50 -20.99
C ASP A 329 5.89 -40.77 -19.64
N LEU A 330 4.68 -40.81 -19.09
CA LEU A 330 4.36 -40.15 -17.82
C LEU A 330 5.19 -40.65 -16.63
N LYS A 331 5.63 -41.92 -16.62
CA LYS A 331 6.48 -42.45 -15.54
C LYS A 331 7.89 -41.89 -15.64
N ALA A 332 8.46 -41.89 -16.85
CA ALA A 332 9.76 -41.27 -17.11
C ALA A 332 9.72 -39.77 -16.82
N PHE A 333 8.64 -39.09 -17.20
CA PHE A 333 8.40 -37.69 -16.90
C PHE A 333 8.32 -37.43 -15.39
N ALA A 334 7.52 -38.19 -14.64
CA ALA A 334 7.38 -38.02 -13.19
C ALA A 334 8.74 -38.15 -12.49
N LYS A 335 9.53 -39.17 -12.85
CA LYS A 335 10.88 -39.37 -12.33
C LYS A 335 11.81 -38.22 -12.69
N HIS A 336 11.83 -37.81 -13.96
CA HIS A 336 12.65 -36.68 -14.41
C HIS A 336 12.25 -35.38 -13.72
N PHE A 337 10.95 -35.11 -13.57
CA PHE A 337 10.41 -33.93 -12.90
C PHE A 337 10.84 -33.86 -11.43
N LEU A 338 10.83 -35.00 -10.72
CA LEU A 338 11.25 -35.08 -9.32
C LEU A 338 12.78 -34.97 -9.16
N GLU A 339 13.57 -35.67 -9.99
CA GLU A 339 15.02 -35.84 -9.81
C GLU A 339 15.89 -34.83 -10.57
N LYS A 340 15.38 -34.22 -11.65
CA LYS A 340 16.18 -33.35 -12.56
C LYS A 340 15.75 -31.89 -12.58
N MET A 341 14.60 -31.57 -11.98
CA MET A 341 14.20 -30.19 -11.71
C MET A 341 14.92 -29.66 -10.48
N GLN A 342 15.61 -28.53 -10.61
CA GLN A 342 16.52 -28.02 -9.58
C GLN A 342 16.22 -26.58 -9.19
N PHE A 343 16.34 -26.34 -7.88
CA PHE A 343 16.19 -25.05 -7.24
C PHE A 343 17.48 -24.66 -6.53
N VAL A 344 17.72 -23.35 -6.44
CA VAL A 344 18.63 -22.78 -5.43
C VAL A 344 17.76 -22.37 -4.25
N VAL A 345 17.87 -23.10 -3.15
CA VAL A 345 17.15 -22.84 -1.90
C VAL A 345 18.00 -21.92 -1.03
N ILE A 346 17.43 -20.78 -0.66
CA ILE A 346 18.03 -19.76 0.20
C ILE A 346 17.22 -19.74 1.50
N GLU A 347 17.81 -20.23 2.58
CA GLU A 347 17.20 -20.23 3.90
C GLU A 347 17.69 -19.02 4.68
N THR A 348 16.75 -18.25 5.23
CA THR A 348 17.06 -17.05 6.02
C THR A 348 16.56 -17.20 7.45
N GLU A 349 17.49 -17.18 8.40
CA GLU A 349 17.17 -17.07 9.83
C GLU A 349 17.18 -15.59 10.23
N ALA A 350 16.03 -14.93 10.05
CA ALA A 350 15.83 -13.55 10.46
C ALA A 350 14.34 -13.26 10.69
N GLY A 351 14.03 -12.06 11.20
CA GLY A 351 12.67 -11.52 11.18
C GLY A 351 12.13 -11.39 9.74
N ILE A 352 10.81 -11.34 9.59
CA ILE A 352 10.13 -11.32 8.28
C ILE A 352 10.61 -10.13 7.43
N SER A 353 10.75 -8.95 8.01
CA SER A 353 11.17 -7.73 7.32
C SER A 353 12.59 -7.85 6.78
N LYS A 354 13.51 -8.40 7.59
CA LYS A 354 14.90 -8.58 7.17
C LYS A 354 14.97 -9.62 6.06
N THR A 355 14.15 -10.66 6.17
CA THR A 355 13.99 -11.71 5.15
C THR A 355 13.44 -11.15 3.84
N ILE A 356 12.47 -10.23 3.90
CA ILE A 356 11.93 -9.51 2.73
C ILE A 356 12.94 -8.50 2.16
N GLN A 357 13.71 -7.81 3.00
CA GLN A 357 14.79 -6.94 2.51
C GLN A 357 15.84 -7.76 1.74
N ILE A 358 16.25 -8.90 2.29
CA ILE A 358 17.16 -9.84 1.63
C ILE A 358 16.56 -10.32 0.31
N PHE A 359 15.27 -10.67 0.30
CA PHE A 359 14.53 -11.02 -0.91
C PHE A 359 14.60 -9.92 -1.97
N ASN A 360 14.28 -8.67 -1.63
CA ASN A 360 14.30 -7.56 -2.58
C ASN A 360 15.69 -7.29 -3.19
N VAL A 361 16.77 -7.62 -2.46
CA VAL A 361 18.14 -7.49 -2.98
C VAL A 361 18.51 -8.68 -3.89
N ILE A 362 18.03 -9.88 -3.58
CA ILE A 362 18.33 -11.11 -4.31
C ILE A 362 17.45 -11.27 -5.56
N ASN A 363 16.22 -10.76 -5.52
CA ASN A 363 15.26 -10.94 -6.58
C ASN A 363 15.58 -10.01 -7.76
N THR A 364 16.04 -10.60 -8.86
CA THR A 364 16.27 -9.91 -10.14
C THR A 364 15.37 -10.41 -11.27
N THR A 365 14.53 -11.43 -11.04
CA THR A 365 13.83 -12.17 -12.11
C THR A 365 12.35 -12.52 -11.81
N GLY A 366 11.77 -11.98 -10.73
CA GLY A 366 10.38 -12.19 -10.34
C GLY A 366 9.48 -10.97 -10.55
N LEU A 367 8.19 -11.11 -10.22
CA LEU A 367 7.31 -9.96 -10.02
C LEU A 367 7.72 -9.29 -8.70
N ASP A 368 8.30 -8.09 -8.77
CA ASP A 368 8.73 -7.35 -7.58
C ASP A 368 7.57 -7.12 -6.61
N LEU A 369 7.86 -7.19 -5.30
CA LEU A 369 6.97 -6.62 -4.30
C LEU A 369 6.90 -5.11 -4.57
N ASN A 370 5.71 -4.61 -4.87
CA ASN A 370 5.56 -3.17 -5.08
C ASN A 370 5.79 -2.42 -3.75
N GLY A 371 6.09 -1.12 -3.79
CA GLY A 371 6.32 -0.32 -2.57
C GLY A 371 5.14 -0.36 -1.57
N SER A 372 3.92 -0.63 -2.05
CA SER A 372 2.74 -0.77 -1.20
C SER A 372 2.62 -2.14 -0.52
N ASP A 373 3.11 -3.22 -1.13
CA ASP A 373 3.18 -4.55 -0.53
C ASP A 373 4.18 -4.54 0.63
N LEU A 374 5.33 -3.88 0.44
CA LEU A 374 6.30 -3.69 1.52
C LEU A 374 5.69 -2.91 2.68
N PHE A 375 4.90 -1.86 2.40
CA PHE A 375 4.19 -1.14 3.44
C PHE A 375 3.25 -2.06 4.24
N LYS A 376 2.47 -2.93 3.59
CA LYS A 376 1.58 -3.87 4.31
C LYS A 376 2.36 -4.74 5.30
N VAL A 377 3.47 -5.31 4.85
CA VAL A 377 4.25 -6.21 5.71
C VAL A 377 4.88 -5.45 6.87
N ARG A 378 5.47 -4.29 6.61
CA ARG A 378 6.06 -3.48 7.67
C ARG A 378 5.04 -2.95 8.66
N MET A 379 3.86 -2.56 8.18
CA MET A 379 2.75 -2.16 9.02
C MET A 379 2.26 -3.32 9.88
N PHE A 380 2.18 -4.52 9.32
CA PHE A 380 1.82 -5.73 10.06
C PHE A 380 2.81 -6.02 11.19
N GLU A 381 4.11 -6.07 10.90
CA GLU A 381 5.15 -6.30 11.91
C GLU A 381 5.15 -5.22 12.98
N TYR A 382 5.02 -3.96 12.57
CA TYR A 382 4.91 -2.85 13.52
C TYR A 382 3.73 -3.05 14.47
N LEU A 383 2.54 -3.43 13.97
CA LEU A 383 1.38 -3.66 14.82
C LEU A 383 1.54 -4.90 15.71
N THR A 384 2.06 -6.01 15.19
CA THR A 384 2.19 -7.27 15.94
C THR A 384 3.34 -7.21 16.95
N ASP A 385 4.52 -6.81 16.50
CA ASP A 385 5.75 -6.96 17.26
C ASP A 385 5.93 -5.83 18.27
N MET A 386 5.54 -4.60 17.91
CA MET A 386 5.67 -3.41 18.78
C MET A 386 4.42 -3.13 19.60
N HIS A 387 3.24 -3.31 19.02
CA HIS A 387 1.96 -2.96 19.65
C HIS A 387 1.12 -4.17 20.09
N GLY A 388 1.60 -5.40 19.90
CA GLY A 388 0.95 -6.61 20.40
C GLY A 388 -0.39 -6.93 19.75
N HIS A 389 -0.67 -6.38 18.55
CA HIS A 389 -1.86 -6.72 17.79
C HIS A 389 -1.83 -8.21 17.39
N SER A 390 -3.02 -8.79 17.25
CA SER A 390 -3.13 -10.17 16.75
C SER A 390 -2.83 -10.26 15.25
N SER A 391 -2.56 -11.46 14.76
CA SER A 391 -2.32 -11.75 13.33
C SER A 391 -3.44 -11.26 12.38
N ASP A 392 -4.65 -11.05 12.91
CA ASP A 392 -5.82 -10.62 12.14
C ASP A 392 -5.67 -9.20 11.58
N CYS A 393 -4.77 -8.39 12.16
CA CYS A 393 -4.52 -7.04 11.65
C CYS A 393 -4.00 -7.05 10.20
N PHE A 394 -3.40 -8.15 9.73
CA PHE A 394 -3.06 -8.28 8.31
C PHE A 394 -4.31 -8.30 7.43
N ALA A 395 -5.35 -9.04 7.84
CA ALA A 395 -6.61 -9.10 7.10
C ALA A 395 -7.31 -7.73 7.10
N GLU A 396 -7.17 -6.94 8.17
CA GLU A 396 -7.63 -5.56 8.22
C GLU A 396 -6.86 -4.66 7.25
N ILE A 397 -5.53 -4.75 7.21
CA ILE A 397 -4.69 -4.04 6.23
C ILE A 397 -5.11 -4.40 4.80
N ASP A 398 -5.27 -5.69 4.51
CA ASP A 398 -5.71 -6.16 3.19
C ASP A 398 -7.11 -5.68 2.83
N ARG A 399 -8.03 -5.65 3.80
CA ARG A 399 -9.38 -5.10 3.61
C ARG A 399 -9.30 -3.64 3.17
N LEU A 400 -8.47 -2.81 3.79
CA LEU A 400 -8.31 -1.40 3.41
C LEU A 400 -7.83 -1.24 1.97
N TYR A 401 -6.89 -2.08 1.53
CA TYR A 401 -6.40 -2.07 0.15
C TYR A 401 -7.49 -2.51 -0.83
N LYS A 402 -8.22 -3.58 -0.51
CA LYS A 402 -9.35 -4.04 -1.33
C LYS A 402 -10.44 -3.00 -1.45
N ILE A 403 -10.74 -2.26 -0.37
CA ILE A 403 -11.68 -1.14 -0.41
C ILE A 403 -11.19 -0.12 -1.44
N VAL A 404 -9.92 0.27 -1.45
CA VAL A 404 -9.40 1.24 -2.44
C VAL A 404 -9.45 0.69 -3.88
N GLU A 405 -9.24 -0.62 -4.06
CA GLU A 405 -9.25 -1.28 -5.38
C GLU A 405 -10.66 -1.54 -5.93
N GLN A 406 -11.67 -1.69 -5.07
CA GLN A 406 -13.06 -1.91 -5.46
C GLN A 406 -13.64 -0.68 -6.17
N LYS A 407 -14.05 -0.87 -7.43
CA LYS A 407 -14.72 0.12 -8.28
C LYS A 407 -16.20 -0.28 -8.40
N ASP A 408 -17.00 0.09 -7.41
CA ASP A 408 -18.39 -0.37 -7.29
C ASP A 408 -19.38 0.39 -8.20
N SER A 409 -18.95 1.50 -8.83
CA SER A 409 -19.81 2.37 -9.65
C SER A 409 -19.14 2.87 -10.95
N PRO A 410 -19.89 3.16 -12.03
CA PRO A 410 -19.39 3.94 -13.17
C PRO A 410 -18.89 5.35 -12.80
N ALA A 411 -19.36 5.90 -11.66
CA ALA A 411 -18.82 7.09 -11.02
C ALA A 411 -17.53 6.80 -10.19
N ASP A 412 -17.26 5.52 -9.87
CA ASP A 412 -16.00 5.02 -9.29
C ASP A 412 -14.88 4.85 -10.34
N ARG A 413 -14.96 5.53 -11.49
CA ARG A 413 -13.78 5.87 -12.30
C ARG A 413 -12.91 6.92 -11.61
N LEU A 414 -12.76 6.78 -10.28
CA LEU A 414 -12.03 7.67 -9.41
C LEU A 414 -10.53 7.40 -9.52
N PHE A 415 -9.75 8.47 -9.47
CA PHE A 415 -8.27 8.44 -9.53
C PHE A 415 -7.63 7.95 -8.23
N THR A 416 -8.43 7.71 -7.19
CA THR A 416 -7.96 7.31 -5.87
C THR A 416 -7.30 5.94 -5.92
N ASN A 417 -6.00 5.91 -5.60
CA ASN A 417 -5.21 4.70 -5.46
C ASN A 417 -4.52 4.68 -4.10
N ILE A 418 -3.99 3.51 -3.72
CA ILE A 418 -3.42 3.34 -2.38
C ILE A 418 -2.18 4.22 -2.16
N GLN A 419 -1.39 4.50 -3.21
CA GLN A 419 -0.23 5.38 -3.10
C GLN A 419 -0.64 6.82 -2.75
N GLU A 420 -1.77 7.31 -3.29
CA GLU A 420 -2.33 8.62 -2.93
C GLU A 420 -2.79 8.64 -1.47
N ILE A 421 -3.51 7.60 -1.01
CA ILE A 421 -3.94 7.48 0.38
C ILE A 421 -2.73 7.46 1.33
N LEU A 422 -1.71 6.65 1.04
CA LEU A 422 -0.48 6.58 1.83
C LEU A 422 0.29 7.91 1.83
N TRP A 423 0.26 8.65 0.71
CA TRP A 423 0.85 9.99 0.63
C TRP A 423 0.11 11.01 1.51
N ILE A 424 -1.22 11.01 1.53
CA ILE A 424 -2.02 11.86 2.44
C ILE A 424 -1.76 11.44 3.89
N TYR A 425 -1.73 10.13 4.14
CA TYR A 425 -1.49 9.58 5.47
C TYR A 425 -0.12 10.00 6.04
N GLN A 426 0.92 10.05 5.21
CA GLN A 426 2.23 10.60 5.60
C GLN A 426 2.08 12.06 6.08
N LYS A 427 1.33 12.90 5.34
CA LYS A 427 1.13 14.32 5.72
C LYS A 427 0.35 14.42 7.02
N LEU A 428 -0.66 13.57 7.21
CA LEU A 428 -1.44 13.48 8.43
C LEU A 428 -0.57 13.10 9.63
N VAL A 429 0.21 12.03 9.54
CA VAL A 429 1.11 11.56 10.62
C VAL A 429 2.12 12.66 10.97
N CYS A 430 2.71 13.30 9.98
CA CYS A 430 3.66 14.38 10.23
C CYS A 430 3.02 15.58 10.93
N ALA A 431 1.81 15.97 10.52
CA ALA A 431 1.08 17.09 11.14
C ALA A 431 0.65 16.75 12.57
N LYS A 432 0.00 15.60 12.76
CA LYS A 432 -0.54 15.11 14.04
C LYS A 432 0.50 14.97 15.13
N HIS A 433 1.73 14.60 14.76
CA HIS A 433 2.83 14.37 15.70
C HIS A 433 3.94 15.42 15.61
N HIS A 434 3.67 16.58 15.00
CA HIS A 434 4.64 17.69 14.89
C HIS A 434 6.02 17.27 14.35
N LEU A 435 6.03 16.36 13.37
CA LEU A 435 7.26 15.82 12.82
C LEU A 435 7.99 16.86 11.93
N PRO A 436 9.33 16.74 11.77
CA PRO A 436 10.11 17.70 11.00
C PRO A 436 9.62 17.86 9.55
N ILE A 437 9.71 19.08 9.01
CA ILE A 437 9.33 19.40 7.63
C ILE A 437 10.06 18.54 6.57
N ALA A 438 11.27 18.10 6.86
CA ALA A 438 12.01 17.18 6.00
C ALA A 438 11.22 15.89 5.74
N LEU A 439 10.49 15.39 6.75
CA LEU A 439 9.66 14.20 6.64
C LEU A 439 8.37 14.47 5.86
N VAL A 440 7.77 15.65 6.03
CA VAL A 440 6.61 16.09 5.22
C VAL A 440 6.96 16.10 3.73
N ARG A 441 8.21 16.45 3.39
CA ARG A 441 8.68 16.60 2.01
C ARG A 441 9.33 15.36 1.41
N ALA A 442 9.59 14.33 2.22
CA ALA A 442 10.13 13.06 1.73
C ALA A 442 9.15 12.38 0.76
N GLY A 443 9.69 11.63 -0.21
CA GLY A 443 8.88 10.72 -1.03
C GLY A 443 8.19 9.68 -0.16
N THR A 444 6.96 9.29 -0.50
CA THR A 444 6.10 8.43 0.33
C THR A 444 6.77 7.10 0.69
N GLU A 445 7.36 6.43 -0.29
CA GLU A 445 8.03 5.14 -0.09
C GLU A 445 9.25 5.29 0.84
N THR A 446 10.14 6.23 0.53
CA THR A 446 11.31 6.55 1.36
C THR A 446 10.90 6.98 2.78
N PHE A 447 9.77 7.67 2.93
CA PHE A 447 9.25 8.05 4.23
C PHE A 447 8.93 6.82 5.08
N TYR A 448 8.10 5.91 4.57
CA TYR A 448 7.69 4.73 5.33
C TYR A 448 8.83 3.74 5.52
N GLU A 449 9.66 3.51 4.51
CA GLU A 449 10.83 2.63 4.62
C GLU A 449 11.73 3.06 5.78
N ARG A 450 12.14 4.34 5.81
CA ARG A 450 13.01 4.87 6.86
C ARG A 450 12.32 4.98 8.22
N LEU A 451 11.01 5.23 8.23
CA LEU A 451 10.22 5.28 9.46
C LEU A 451 10.16 3.89 10.10
N PHE A 452 9.79 2.86 9.33
CA PHE A 452 9.74 1.49 9.82
C PHE A 452 11.12 0.97 10.21
N ASP A 453 12.18 1.30 9.47
CA ASP A 453 13.55 0.96 9.88
C ASP A 453 13.89 1.50 11.28
N GLY A 454 13.45 2.72 11.59
CA GLY A 454 13.64 3.34 12.91
C GLY A 454 12.75 2.73 13.99
N LEU A 455 11.47 2.49 13.69
CA LEU A 455 10.49 1.92 14.63
C LEU A 455 10.80 0.47 14.98
N LEU A 456 11.26 -0.32 14.01
CA LEU A 456 11.60 -1.74 14.17
C LEU A 456 13.07 -1.97 14.60
N GLY A 457 13.83 -0.92 14.87
CA GLY A 457 15.22 -1.03 15.33
C GLY A 457 16.22 -1.58 14.30
N ILE A 458 15.89 -1.53 13.01
CA ILE A 458 16.72 -2.07 11.92
C ILE A 458 17.85 -1.11 11.57
N LYS A 459 17.49 0.15 11.28
CA LYS A 459 18.45 1.18 10.86
C LYS A 459 17.96 2.56 11.28
N TYR A 460 18.87 3.35 11.82
CA TYR A 460 18.58 4.73 12.19
C TYR A 460 18.83 5.68 11.02
N TRP A 461 17.85 6.54 10.77
CA TRP A 461 17.92 7.60 9.77
C TRP A 461 17.82 8.97 10.44
N GLU A 462 18.67 9.90 10.02
CA GLU A 462 18.65 11.27 10.53
C GLU A 462 17.29 11.94 10.27
N GLY A 463 16.73 12.60 11.27
CA GLY A 463 15.39 13.22 11.22
C GLY A 463 14.22 12.32 11.64
N TYR A 464 14.40 11.00 11.77
CA TYR A 464 13.33 10.05 12.16
C TYR A 464 13.27 9.73 13.65
N LYS A 465 14.28 10.13 14.43
CA LYS A 465 14.33 9.89 15.89
C LYS A 465 13.12 10.45 16.62
N THR A 466 12.68 11.66 16.26
CA THR A 466 11.50 12.29 16.84
C THR A 466 10.24 11.47 16.59
N ALA A 467 10.08 10.88 15.40
CA ALA A 467 8.94 10.04 15.09
C ALA A 467 8.88 8.79 15.99
N ALA A 468 10.02 8.12 16.21
CA ALA A 468 10.09 6.98 17.12
C ALA A 468 9.83 7.36 18.58
N GLN A 469 10.18 8.58 19.01
CA GLN A 469 9.87 9.07 20.36
C GLN A 469 8.38 9.34 20.60
N HIS A 470 7.64 9.67 19.54
CA HIS A 470 6.18 9.83 19.60
C HIS A 470 5.44 8.49 19.61
N ASP A 471 6.11 7.39 19.28
CA ASP A 471 5.52 6.07 19.27
C ASP A 471 5.41 5.50 20.69
N GLN A 472 4.19 5.11 21.08
CA GLN A 472 3.90 4.58 22.41
C GLN A 472 2.99 3.36 22.31
N LYS A 473 3.21 2.35 23.15
CA LYS A 473 2.44 1.09 23.11
C LYS A 473 0.92 1.29 23.12
N SER A 474 0.41 2.21 23.95
CA SER A 474 -1.02 2.51 24.08
C SER A 474 -1.57 3.48 23.04
N ALA A 475 -0.70 4.13 22.27
CA ALA A 475 -1.06 5.17 21.31
C ALA A 475 -0.07 5.14 20.12
N PRO A 476 -0.18 4.13 19.23
CA PRO A 476 0.74 3.96 18.12
C PRO A 476 0.77 5.22 17.23
N LEU A 477 1.98 5.52 16.73
CA LEU A 477 2.22 6.56 15.74
C LEU A 477 1.44 6.27 14.45
N LEU A 478 1.42 5.02 14.00
CA LEU A 478 0.69 4.59 12.80
C LEU A 478 -0.57 3.80 13.19
N ARG A 479 -1.74 4.20 12.67
CA ARG A 479 -3.04 3.59 12.98
C ARG A 479 -3.80 3.21 11.71
N LEU A 480 -4.37 2.00 11.69
CA LEU A 480 -5.23 1.55 10.59
C LEU A 480 -6.51 2.38 10.49
N SER A 481 -7.08 2.81 11.62
CA SER A 481 -8.25 3.68 11.65
C SER A 481 -8.03 5.06 11.03
N ASP A 482 -6.80 5.57 11.06
CA ASP A 482 -6.45 6.82 10.36
C ASP A 482 -6.45 6.60 8.84
N ILE A 483 -5.97 5.45 8.37
CA ILE A 483 -5.99 5.08 6.93
C ILE A 483 -7.43 4.87 6.46
N GLU A 484 -8.24 4.09 7.19
CA GLU A 484 -9.65 3.83 6.87
C GLU A 484 -10.42 5.15 6.72
N ARG A 485 -10.27 6.05 7.69
CA ARG A 485 -10.92 7.35 7.65
C ARG A 485 -10.47 8.22 6.47
N LEU A 486 -9.19 8.16 6.09
CA LEU A 486 -8.69 8.88 4.91
C LEU A 486 -9.27 8.32 3.61
N ILE A 487 -9.47 7.01 3.52
CA ILE A 487 -10.12 6.37 2.37
C ILE A 487 -11.54 6.90 2.21
N ASP A 488 -12.32 6.93 3.30
CA ASP A 488 -13.70 7.44 3.29
C ASP A 488 -13.77 8.91 2.88
N LEU A 489 -12.94 9.76 3.50
CA LEU A 489 -12.89 11.19 3.19
C LEU A 489 -12.49 11.45 1.73
N ARG A 490 -11.52 10.70 1.21
CA ARG A 490 -11.06 10.85 -0.17
C ARG A 490 -12.15 10.44 -1.16
N ARG A 491 -12.86 9.33 -0.90
CA ARG A 491 -14.01 8.85 -1.69
C ARG A 491 -15.16 9.85 -1.66
N GLN A 492 -15.50 10.38 -0.48
CA GLN A 492 -16.51 11.43 -0.35
C GLN A 492 -16.13 12.67 -1.18
N SER A 493 -14.89 13.16 -1.06
CA SER A 493 -14.43 14.32 -1.84
C SER A 493 -14.50 14.10 -3.35
N ASP A 494 -14.31 12.85 -3.80
CA ASP A 494 -14.41 12.46 -5.21
C ASP A 494 -15.88 12.41 -5.67
N GLN A 495 -16.77 11.84 -4.86
CA GLN A 495 -18.22 11.82 -5.11
C GLN A 495 -18.79 13.23 -5.20
N GLU A 496 -18.42 14.12 -4.29
CA GLU A 496 -18.84 15.54 -4.29
C GLU A 496 -18.37 16.30 -5.55
N TRP A 497 -17.23 15.91 -6.13
CA TRP A 497 -16.75 16.53 -7.36
C TRP A 497 -17.62 16.14 -8.57
N HIS A 498 -18.11 14.90 -8.58
CA HIS A 498 -18.89 14.30 -9.66
C HIS A 498 -20.41 14.27 -9.42
N SER A 499 -20.89 14.80 -8.30
CA SER A 499 -22.30 14.77 -7.91
C SER A 499 -23.19 15.64 -8.80
N ALA A 500 -24.48 15.26 -8.87
CA ALA A 500 -25.52 16.01 -9.58
C ALA A 500 -25.88 17.35 -8.91
N GLU A 501 -25.70 17.46 -7.59
CA GLU A 501 -25.71 18.73 -6.87
C GLU A 501 -24.30 19.34 -6.92
N PRO A 502 -24.06 20.38 -7.73
CA PRO A 502 -22.71 20.86 -7.98
C PRO A 502 -22.22 21.72 -6.81
N LEU A 503 -20.98 21.50 -6.38
CA LEU A 503 -20.20 22.48 -5.63
C LEU A 503 -20.38 23.88 -6.24
N THR A 504 -20.43 24.91 -5.39
CA THR A 504 -20.57 26.29 -5.86
C THR A 504 -19.44 26.65 -6.84
N TRP A 505 -19.71 27.64 -7.70
CA TRP A 505 -18.72 28.14 -8.63
C TRP A 505 -17.42 28.58 -7.93
N HIS A 506 -17.53 29.27 -6.78
CA HIS A 506 -16.38 29.73 -6.00
C HIS A 506 -15.54 28.56 -5.48
N HIS A 507 -16.20 27.52 -4.96
CA HIS A 507 -15.52 26.34 -4.46
C HIS A 507 -14.81 25.57 -5.60
N ARG A 508 -15.48 25.34 -6.72
CA ARG A 508 -14.87 24.68 -7.90
C ARG A 508 -13.68 25.47 -8.45
N LEU A 509 -13.82 26.79 -8.57
CA LEU A 509 -12.72 27.67 -8.98
C LEU A 509 -11.53 27.57 -8.02
N ALA A 510 -11.75 27.64 -6.71
CA ALA A 510 -10.70 27.53 -5.72
C ALA A 510 -9.90 26.22 -5.85
N ILE A 511 -10.58 25.09 -6.09
CA ILE A 511 -9.94 23.78 -6.31
C ILE A 511 -9.07 23.80 -7.57
N HIS A 512 -9.57 24.34 -8.67
CA HIS A 512 -8.79 24.48 -9.90
C HIS A 512 -7.57 25.39 -9.72
N LEU A 513 -7.73 26.52 -9.02
CA LEU A 513 -6.64 27.45 -8.73
C LEU A 513 -5.54 26.79 -7.87
N ILE A 514 -5.90 25.98 -6.88
CA ILE A 514 -4.92 25.19 -6.11
C ILE A 514 -4.18 24.23 -7.04
N LYS A 515 -4.91 23.41 -7.81
CA LYS A 515 -4.35 22.39 -8.72
C LYS A 515 -3.39 22.99 -9.77
N TRP A 516 -3.70 24.17 -10.30
CA TRP A 516 -2.89 24.85 -11.32
C TRP A 516 -1.79 25.76 -10.74
N SER A 517 -1.72 25.88 -9.42
CA SER A 517 -0.68 26.67 -8.74
C SER A 517 0.65 25.91 -8.64
N ARG A 518 1.72 26.62 -8.30
CA ARG A 518 3.02 26.02 -7.92
C ARG A 518 2.90 25.11 -6.68
N TYR A 519 1.86 25.30 -5.89
CA TYR A 519 1.60 24.61 -4.64
C TYR A 519 0.47 23.57 -4.80
N SER A 520 0.33 23.01 -6.01
CA SER A 520 -0.69 22.00 -6.31
C SER A 520 -0.69 20.85 -5.30
N SER A 521 0.48 20.42 -4.84
CA SER A 521 0.66 19.38 -3.82
C SER A 521 0.06 19.70 -2.45
N TYR A 522 -0.50 20.88 -2.21
CA TYR A 522 -1.14 21.25 -0.93
C TYR A 522 -2.66 21.10 -0.95
N TRP A 523 -3.22 20.53 -2.02
CA TRP A 523 -4.64 20.20 -2.09
C TRP A 523 -5.09 19.26 -0.95
N TYR A 524 -4.20 18.41 -0.42
CA TYR A 524 -4.50 17.48 0.68
C TYR A 524 -4.95 18.18 1.96
N LEU A 525 -4.63 19.48 2.13
CA LEU A 525 -5.10 20.27 3.26
C LEU A 525 -6.63 20.31 3.31
N ARG A 526 -7.31 20.21 2.16
CA ARG A 526 -8.78 20.08 2.11
C ARG A 526 -9.26 18.78 2.77
N ILE A 527 -8.53 17.68 2.57
CA ILE A 527 -8.84 16.40 3.23
C ILE A 527 -8.52 16.48 4.73
N LEU A 528 -7.43 17.16 5.11
CA LEU A 528 -7.07 17.32 6.53
C LEU A 528 -8.09 18.15 7.32
N ILE A 529 -8.73 19.18 6.73
CA ILE A 529 -9.78 19.90 7.45
C ILE A 529 -11.00 19.02 7.70
N ASP A 530 -11.38 18.16 6.76
CA ASP A 530 -12.49 17.21 6.95
C ASP A 530 -12.14 16.15 8.00
N TYR A 531 -10.87 15.75 8.06
CA TYR A 531 -10.36 14.88 9.12
C TYR A 531 -10.37 15.60 10.50
N CYS A 532 -9.96 16.86 10.56
CA CYS A 532 -9.77 17.57 11.83
C CYS A 532 -11.08 18.14 12.40
N TYR A 533 -11.99 18.59 11.53
CA TYR A 533 -13.17 19.38 11.90
C TYR A 533 -14.49 18.81 11.35
N PRO A 534 -14.75 17.49 11.44
CA PRO A 534 -15.92 16.87 10.80
C PRO A 534 -17.25 17.47 11.29
N ALA A 535 -17.40 17.70 12.60
CA ALA A 535 -18.62 18.26 13.18
C ALA A 535 -18.86 19.71 12.72
N LYS A 536 -17.81 20.55 12.68
CA LYS A 536 -17.94 21.94 12.25
C LYS A 536 -18.28 22.09 10.77
N ILE A 537 -17.75 21.22 9.94
CA ILE A 537 -18.06 21.21 8.51
C ILE A 537 -19.48 20.68 8.28
N ALA A 538 -19.95 19.71 9.07
CA ALA A 538 -21.34 19.26 9.04
C ALA A 538 -22.32 20.35 9.52
N GLU A 539 -21.96 21.12 10.55
CA GLU A 539 -22.75 22.28 11.04
C GLU A 539 -22.82 23.41 10.02
N ASN A 540 -21.71 23.71 9.32
CA ASN A 540 -21.64 24.78 8.34
C ASN A 540 -20.75 24.39 7.15
N SER A 541 -21.38 23.89 6.09
CA SER A 541 -20.72 23.48 4.85
C SER A 541 -19.97 24.62 4.14
N LYS A 542 -20.34 25.88 4.40
CA LYS A 542 -19.67 27.06 3.83
C LYS A 542 -18.21 27.21 4.31
N LEU A 543 -17.88 26.72 5.51
CA LEU A 543 -16.51 26.75 6.03
C LEU A 543 -15.53 25.99 5.13
N ARG A 544 -15.98 24.92 4.46
CA ARG A 544 -15.15 24.16 3.52
C ARG A 544 -14.80 25.01 2.29
N GLU A 545 -15.77 25.76 1.76
CA GLU A 545 -15.57 26.69 0.65
C GLU A 545 -14.69 27.88 1.06
N GLU A 546 -14.93 28.46 2.23
CA GLU A 546 -14.12 29.58 2.76
C GLU A 546 -12.66 29.17 2.94
N PHE A 547 -12.41 27.98 3.49
CA PHE A 547 -11.07 27.42 3.60
C PHE A 547 -10.43 27.18 2.23
N ALA A 548 -11.14 26.51 1.30
CA ALA A 548 -10.63 26.24 -0.04
C ALA A 548 -10.27 27.54 -0.78
N THR A 549 -11.12 28.57 -0.65
CA THR A 549 -10.90 29.89 -1.24
C THR A 549 -9.69 30.58 -0.61
N ALA A 550 -9.57 30.61 0.73
CA ALA A 550 -8.43 31.19 1.42
C ALA A 550 -7.11 30.48 1.04
N LEU A 551 -7.13 29.15 0.94
CA LEU A 551 -5.98 28.35 0.50
C LEU A 551 -5.61 28.66 -0.95
N ALA A 552 -6.60 28.74 -1.85
CA ALA A 552 -6.40 29.09 -3.25
C ALA A 552 -5.75 30.47 -3.39
N ARG A 553 -6.19 31.46 -2.62
CA ARG A 553 -5.60 32.82 -2.62
C ARG A 553 -4.12 32.79 -2.27
N VAL A 554 -3.74 32.12 -1.18
CA VAL A 554 -2.34 31.95 -0.78
C VAL A 554 -1.54 31.26 -1.89
N CYS A 555 -2.05 30.14 -2.42
CA CYS A 555 -1.39 29.39 -3.48
C CYS A 555 -1.16 30.22 -4.75
N VAL A 556 -2.15 31.02 -5.19
CA VAL A 556 -2.04 31.88 -6.36
C VAL A 556 -1.05 33.02 -6.12
N VAL A 557 -1.22 33.79 -5.04
CA VAL A 557 -0.39 34.96 -4.73
C VAL A 557 1.09 34.56 -4.66
N TYR A 558 1.41 33.51 -3.92
CA TYR A 558 2.80 33.06 -3.79
C TYR A 558 3.32 32.29 -5.01
N SER A 559 2.47 31.82 -5.92
CA SER A 559 2.91 31.28 -7.22
C SER A 559 3.47 32.38 -8.12
N VAL A 560 2.94 33.59 -8.00
CA VAL A 560 3.43 34.78 -8.71
C VAL A 560 4.64 35.38 -7.98
N ILE A 561 4.53 35.66 -6.69
CA ILE A 561 5.56 36.38 -5.92
C ILE A 561 6.87 35.59 -5.74
N ASN A 562 6.77 34.29 -5.45
CA ASN A 562 7.94 33.46 -5.17
C ASN A 562 8.40 32.67 -6.40
N ALA A 563 8.05 33.13 -7.61
CA ALA A 563 8.54 32.56 -8.86
C ALA A 563 10.07 32.32 -8.82
N ARG A 564 10.84 33.22 -8.19
CA ARG A 564 12.31 33.23 -8.21
C ARG A 564 13.01 32.91 -6.87
N LYS A 565 12.32 32.39 -5.83
CA LYS A 565 12.89 32.17 -4.47
C LYS A 565 12.81 30.71 -3.99
N ILE A 566 13.69 30.34 -3.05
CA ILE A 566 13.62 29.08 -2.28
C ILE A 566 12.46 29.22 -1.27
N ASN A 567 11.54 28.25 -1.29
CA ASN A 567 10.14 28.40 -0.86
C ASN A 567 9.89 28.35 0.66
N GLU A 568 9.73 29.52 1.28
CA GLU A 568 9.20 29.72 2.66
C GLU A 568 7.81 29.10 2.89
N MET A 569 7.03 28.94 1.81
CA MET A 569 5.64 28.48 1.89
C MET A 569 5.53 27.02 2.32
N HIS A 570 6.57 26.22 2.09
CA HIS A 570 6.59 24.85 2.60
C HIS A 570 6.55 24.82 4.13
N SER A 571 7.32 25.69 4.79
CA SER A 571 7.30 25.82 6.25
C SER A 571 5.96 26.35 6.75
N PHE A 572 5.39 27.34 6.07
CA PHE A 572 4.08 27.87 6.41
C PHE A 572 3.00 26.78 6.36
N PHE A 573 2.92 26.00 5.27
CA PHE A 573 1.90 24.95 5.16
C PHE A 573 2.13 23.79 6.13
N ALA A 574 3.39 23.42 6.43
CA ALA A 574 3.67 22.40 7.44
C ALA A 574 3.20 22.83 8.84
N ASP A 575 3.48 24.07 9.23
CA ASP A 575 3.02 24.64 10.51
C ASP A 575 1.48 24.84 10.53
N LEU A 576 0.87 25.23 9.40
CA LEU A 576 -0.58 25.32 9.26
C LEU A 576 -1.24 23.93 9.49
N SER A 577 -0.71 22.88 8.86
CA SER A 577 -1.20 21.51 9.05
C SER A 577 -1.08 21.07 10.51
N ALA A 578 0.08 21.31 11.14
CA ALA A 578 0.33 20.89 12.51
C ALA A 578 -0.66 21.53 13.50
N ARG A 579 -0.98 22.83 13.31
CA ARG A 579 -1.95 23.55 14.16
C ARG A 579 -3.38 23.04 14.09
N MET A 580 -3.75 22.34 13.01
CA MET A 580 -5.04 21.66 12.94
C MET A 580 -5.13 20.50 13.95
N PHE A 581 -3.99 20.01 14.43
CA PHE A 581 -3.84 18.91 15.38
C PHE A 581 -3.33 19.34 16.75
N ASP A 582 -3.02 20.62 16.98
CA ASP A 582 -2.65 21.13 18.31
C ASP A 582 -3.71 20.68 19.32
N HIS A 583 -3.29 19.77 20.20
CA HIS A 583 -4.08 19.23 21.30
C HIS A 583 -4.12 20.22 22.47
N GLU A 584 -5.15 20.08 23.29
CA GLU A 584 -5.61 21.04 24.28
C GLU A 584 -4.73 21.21 25.51
N ASP A 585 -4.71 22.44 26.02
CA ASP A 585 -4.72 22.73 27.45
C ASP A 585 -5.80 21.85 28.13
N PRO A 586 -5.47 21.02 29.14
CA PRO A 586 -6.39 20.15 29.87
C PRO A 586 -7.67 20.82 30.42
N LYS A 587 -7.78 22.15 30.38
CA LYS A 587 -8.93 22.92 30.87
C LYS A 587 -9.99 23.27 29.82
N LEU A 588 -9.74 23.16 28.51
CA LEU A 588 -10.56 23.85 27.49
C LEU A 588 -11.10 23.06 26.30
N GLY A 589 -10.77 21.79 26.08
CA GLY A 589 -11.66 20.93 25.29
C GLY A 589 -11.78 21.19 23.77
N THR A 590 -10.95 22.05 23.14
CA THR A 590 -11.05 22.32 21.70
C THR A 590 -9.71 22.47 20.94
N LYS A 591 -9.61 21.84 19.76
CA LYS A 591 -8.62 22.12 18.69
C LYS A 591 -8.61 23.60 18.29
N THR A 592 -7.50 24.08 17.70
CA THR A 592 -7.43 25.40 17.03
C THR A 592 -8.66 25.58 16.14
N PRO A 593 -9.50 26.61 16.35
CA PRO A 593 -10.73 26.77 15.58
C PRO A 593 -10.46 26.85 14.07
N LEU A 594 -11.29 26.20 13.24
CA LEU A 594 -11.17 26.26 11.78
C LEU A 594 -11.20 27.72 11.26
N THR A 595 -11.96 28.59 11.92
CA THR A 595 -12.00 30.03 11.63
C THR A 595 -10.65 30.72 11.83
N GLU A 596 -9.86 30.30 12.83
CA GLU A 596 -8.50 30.82 13.04
C GLU A 596 -7.55 30.34 11.94
N ILE A 597 -7.65 29.07 11.54
CA ILE A 597 -6.88 28.52 10.40
C ILE A 597 -7.19 29.30 9.11
N ILE A 598 -8.47 29.58 8.82
CA ILE A 598 -8.90 30.39 7.68
C ILE A 598 -8.36 31.83 7.79
N THR A 599 -8.46 32.44 8.97
CA THR A 599 -7.95 33.80 9.23
C THR A 599 -6.47 33.88 8.92
N ARG A 600 -5.69 32.89 9.36
CA ARG A 600 -4.25 32.83 9.14
C ARG A 600 -3.86 32.70 7.67
N LEU A 601 -4.63 31.95 6.87
CA LEU A 601 -4.46 31.90 5.42
C LEU A 601 -4.70 33.29 4.80
N ASN A 602 -5.77 33.98 5.18
CA ASN A 602 -6.08 35.32 4.68
C ASN A 602 -5.05 36.37 5.13
N ASP A 603 -4.56 36.30 6.37
CA ASP A 603 -3.54 37.22 6.86
C ASP A 603 -2.19 37.02 6.19
N ARG A 604 -1.87 35.80 5.73
CA ARG A 604 -0.59 35.47 5.09
C ARG A 604 -0.36 36.23 3.77
N ILE A 605 -1.42 36.66 3.09
CA ILE A 605 -1.31 37.41 1.83
C ILE A 605 -1.29 38.94 2.05
N LYS A 606 -1.91 39.46 3.13
CA LYS A 606 -2.06 40.92 3.35
C LYS A 606 -0.75 41.72 3.18
N PRO A 607 0.40 41.33 3.78
CA PRO A 607 1.63 42.11 3.71
C PRO A 607 2.27 42.13 2.31
N VAL A 608 1.89 41.20 1.44
CA VAL A 608 2.54 41.01 0.13
C VAL A 608 1.71 41.51 -1.04
N ARG A 609 0.59 42.19 -0.78
CA ARG A 609 -0.30 42.76 -1.81
C ARG A 609 0.43 43.66 -2.81
N GLN A 610 1.14 44.68 -2.32
CA GLN A 610 1.86 45.62 -3.21
C GLN A 610 2.91 44.90 -4.07
N ARG A 611 3.59 43.91 -3.48
CA ARG A 611 4.56 43.09 -4.21
C ARG A 611 3.88 42.26 -5.29
N PHE A 612 2.72 41.67 -5.02
CA PHE A 612 1.94 40.95 -6.02
C PHE A 612 1.55 41.84 -7.20
N GLU A 613 1.02 43.03 -6.93
CA GLU A 613 0.65 44.01 -7.97
C GLU A 613 1.85 44.37 -8.85
N ASN A 614 3.02 44.61 -8.24
CA ASN A 614 4.26 44.92 -8.97
C ASN A 614 4.72 43.74 -9.87
N GLU A 615 4.60 42.49 -9.39
CA GLU A 615 4.97 41.30 -10.18
C GLU A 615 4.01 41.08 -11.37
N LEU A 616 2.71 41.38 -11.21
CA LEU A 616 1.74 41.32 -12.31
C LEU A 616 2.02 42.35 -13.42
N ALA A 617 2.51 43.53 -13.05
CA ALA A 617 2.90 44.58 -13.98
C ALA A 617 4.22 44.26 -14.72
N GLY A 618 5.05 43.37 -14.16
CA GLY A 618 6.35 43.00 -14.68
C GLY A 618 6.33 41.98 -15.82
N ASP A 619 7.49 41.34 -16.04
CA ASP A 619 7.65 40.25 -17.02
C ASP A 619 7.26 38.89 -16.40
N LEU A 620 6.18 38.29 -16.92
CA LEU A 620 5.66 36.99 -16.49
C LEU A 620 6.23 35.80 -17.29
N SER A 621 7.03 36.04 -18.34
CA SER A 621 7.59 34.98 -19.20
C SER A 621 8.54 34.03 -18.46
N ALA A 622 9.18 34.51 -17.39
CA ALA A 622 10.13 33.74 -16.59
C ALA A 622 9.50 32.52 -15.90
N TYR A 623 8.17 32.44 -15.76
CA TYR A 623 7.50 31.33 -15.08
C TYR A 623 6.18 30.91 -15.76
N LEU A 624 6.24 29.82 -16.51
CA LEU A 624 5.11 29.28 -17.28
C LEU A 624 3.88 29.01 -16.41
N THR A 625 4.04 28.47 -15.18
CA THR A 625 2.94 28.19 -14.26
C THR A 625 2.21 29.46 -13.82
N ALA A 626 2.93 30.50 -13.41
CA ALA A 626 2.33 31.76 -12.96
C ALA A 626 1.60 32.46 -14.10
N LYS A 627 2.23 32.53 -15.28
CA LYS A 627 1.62 33.07 -16.50
C LYS A 627 0.31 32.37 -16.84
N ASN A 628 0.32 31.03 -16.89
CA ASN A 628 -0.89 30.25 -17.19
C ASN A 628 -1.99 30.43 -16.14
N LEU A 629 -1.62 30.37 -14.86
CA LEU A 629 -2.56 30.48 -13.75
C LEU A 629 -3.28 31.83 -13.76
N VAL A 630 -2.55 32.93 -13.93
CA VAL A 630 -3.12 34.28 -13.89
C VAL A 630 -4.03 34.53 -15.07
N CYS A 631 -3.64 34.14 -16.30
CA CYS A 631 -4.50 34.33 -17.48
C CYS A 631 -5.80 33.50 -17.38
N ARG A 632 -5.72 32.23 -16.92
CA ARG A 632 -6.92 31.41 -16.68
C ARG A 632 -7.80 32.02 -15.59
N MET A 633 -7.21 32.55 -14.52
CA MET A 633 -7.95 33.21 -13.45
C MET A 633 -8.64 34.50 -13.94
N VAL A 634 -7.97 35.32 -14.75
CA VAL A 634 -8.56 36.52 -15.36
C VAL A 634 -9.81 36.18 -16.17
N GLU A 635 -9.74 35.12 -16.96
CA GLU A 635 -10.85 34.62 -17.77
C GLU A 635 -11.97 34.05 -16.89
N ALA A 636 -11.63 33.25 -15.87
CA ALA A 636 -12.60 32.72 -14.92
C ALA A 636 -13.40 33.82 -14.20
N LEU A 637 -12.74 34.94 -13.86
CA LEU A 637 -13.33 36.06 -13.14
C LEU A 637 -14.03 37.09 -14.06
N PHE A 638 -14.09 36.84 -15.37
CA PHE A 638 -14.64 37.83 -16.31
C PHE A 638 -16.17 37.97 -16.13
N PRO A 639 -16.74 39.20 -16.06
CA PRO A 639 -18.16 39.38 -15.75
C PRO A 639 -19.08 39.06 -16.94
N SER A 640 -19.82 37.94 -16.93
CA SER A 640 -21.07 37.63 -17.69
C SER A 640 -21.33 36.11 -17.76
N LYS A 641 -22.54 35.68 -18.20
CA LYS A 641 -23.04 34.27 -18.21
C LYS A 641 -22.02 33.22 -18.69
N PRO A 642 -22.06 31.99 -18.13
CA PRO A 642 -20.90 31.13 -17.96
C PRO A 642 -20.40 30.52 -19.28
N ILE A 643 -19.10 30.62 -19.49
CA ILE A 643 -18.35 29.53 -20.13
C ILE A 643 -18.45 28.34 -19.16
N GLU A 644 -18.42 27.10 -19.64
CA GLU A 644 -18.00 25.97 -18.81
C GLU A 644 -16.55 26.22 -18.36
N PHE A 645 -16.35 27.06 -17.35
CA PHE A 645 -15.03 27.59 -16.98
C PHE A 645 -14.07 26.46 -16.58
N GLU A 646 -14.57 25.29 -16.20
CA GLU A 646 -13.73 24.12 -15.96
C GLU A 646 -12.96 23.69 -17.22
N LYS A 647 -13.50 23.91 -18.43
CA LYS A 647 -12.79 23.66 -19.69
C LYS A 647 -11.52 24.50 -19.81
N ILE A 648 -11.53 25.73 -19.27
CA ILE A 648 -10.33 26.57 -19.25
C ILE A 648 -9.29 26.11 -18.22
N PHE A 649 -9.48 24.98 -17.54
CA PHE A 649 -8.47 24.31 -16.71
C PHE A 649 -8.13 22.90 -17.24
N CYS A 650 -8.48 22.62 -18.49
CA CYS A 650 -8.13 21.43 -19.26
C CYS A 650 -7.18 21.75 -20.41
N ASP A 651 -6.66 20.71 -21.06
CA ASP A 651 -5.88 20.84 -22.29
C ASP A 651 -6.72 21.45 -23.43
N GLY A 652 -6.09 22.25 -24.29
CA GLY A 652 -6.74 22.90 -25.43
C GLY A 652 -6.76 24.42 -25.43
N TYR A 653 -6.08 25.05 -24.47
CA TYR A 653 -5.91 26.50 -24.39
C TYR A 653 -4.44 26.87 -24.19
N ASP A 654 -4.00 27.89 -24.90
CA ASP A 654 -2.66 28.47 -24.85
C ASP A 654 -2.70 29.91 -24.34
N ILE A 655 -1.52 30.44 -23.99
CA ILE A 655 -1.35 31.87 -23.75
C ILE A 655 -0.99 32.56 -25.06
N GLU A 656 -1.84 33.50 -25.46
CA GLU A 656 -1.68 34.35 -26.62
C GLU A 656 -1.00 35.67 -26.26
N HIS A 657 -0.08 36.10 -27.13
CA HIS A 657 0.53 37.43 -27.12
C HIS A 657 -0.23 38.32 -28.10
N ILE A 658 -1.00 39.28 -27.56
CA ILE A 658 -1.87 40.15 -28.37
C ILE A 658 -1.04 40.96 -29.39
N CYS A 659 0.08 41.53 -28.93
CA CYS A 659 1.16 42.00 -29.80
C CYS A 659 2.31 40.99 -29.74
N SER A 660 2.66 40.41 -30.89
CA SER A 660 3.79 39.50 -31.00
C SER A 660 5.10 40.27 -31.17
N TYR A 661 6.14 39.80 -30.49
CA TYR A 661 7.53 40.22 -30.68
C TYR A 661 8.26 39.36 -31.74
N HIS A 662 7.61 38.33 -32.27
CA HIS A 662 8.23 37.36 -33.18
C HIS A 662 7.84 37.61 -34.64
N ASP A 663 8.27 38.74 -35.20
CA ASP A 663 8.24 39.01 -36.64
C ASP A 663 9.40 38.27 -37.35
N LYS A 664 9.23 37.94 -38.64
CA LYS A 664 10.30 37.42 -39.50
C LYS A 664 11.36 38.49 -39.81
N ASP A 665 11.00 39.76 -39.68
CA ASP A 665 11.87 40.92 -39.86
C ASP A 665 12.49 41.36 -38.52
N ASN A 666 13.81 41.21 -38.40
CA ASN A 666 14.56 41.55 -37.18
C ASN A 666 14.50 43.04 -36.82
N ASN A 667 14.34 43.95 -37.79
CA ASN A 667 14.32 45.39 -37.52
C ASN A 667 12.99 45.79 -36.87
N LYS A 668 11.87 45.29 -37.42
CA LYS A 668 10.54 45.50 -36.83
C LYS A 668 10.43 44.94 -35.43
N ARG A 669 11.10 43.80 -35.18
CA ARG A 669 11.19 43.19 -33.87
C ARG A 669 11.83 44.15 -32.86
N GLU A 670 13.01 44.69 -33.18
CA GLU A 670 13.73 45.60 -32.29
C GLU A 670 12.95 46.90 -32.04
N ASP A 671 12.30 47.45 -33.08
CA ASP A 671 11.45 48.65 -32.97
C ASP A 671 10.28 48.45 -32.00
N VAL A 672 9.59 47.30 -32.07
CA VAL A 672 8.51 46.96 -31.14
C VAL A 672 9.05 46.85 -29.72
N TRP A 673 10.18 46.20 -29.51
CA TRP A 673 10.74 46.07 -28.17
C TRP A 673 11.19 47.40 -27.57
N GLN A 674 11.87 48.25 -28.34
CA GLN A 674 12.26 49.59 -27.89
C GLN A 674 11.03 50.42 -27.55
N LYS A 675 9.99 50.42 -28.38
CA LYS A 675 8.74 51.15 -28.12
C LYS A 675 8.05 50.73 -26.82
N TRP A 676 8.00 49.43 -26.52
CA TRP A 676 7.40 48.94 -25.28
C TRP A 676 8.28 49.23 -24.06
N LYS A 677 9.61 49.13 -24.23
CA LYS A 677 10.60 49.48 -23.20
C LYS A 677 10.57 50.96 -22.82
N GLU A 678 10.52 51.85 -23.81
CA GLU A 678 10.39 53.31 -23.61
C GLU A 678 9.08 53.69 -22.91
N ALA A 679 7.99 52.97 -23.22
CA ALA A 679 6.70 53.15 -22.56
C ALA A 679 6.67 52.60 -21.11
N GLY A 680 7.70 51.88 -20.66
CA GLY A 680 7.73 51.26 -19.35
C GLY A 680 6.76 50.08 -19.18
N VAL A 681 6.21 49.53 -20.27
CA VAL A 681 5.22 48.45 -20.25
C VAL A 681 5.87 47.14 -20.68
N SER A 682 5.70 46.09 -19.86
CA SER A 682 6.22 44.77 -20.17
C SER A 682 5.46 44.10 -21.32
N ILE A 683 6.17 43.79 -22.42
CA ILE A 683 5.60 43.05 -23.57
C ILE A 683 5.20 41.61 -23.21
N ASN A 684 5.81 41.05 -22.16
CA ASN A 684 5.49 39.75 -21.59
C ASN A 684 4.64 39.86 -20.31
N GLY A 685 4.09 41.05 -20.03
CA GLY A 685 3.26 41.31 -18.86
C GLY A 685 1.79 40.97 -19.12
N LEU A 686 1.00 40.89 -18.04
CA LEU A 686 -0.43 40.55 -18.11
C LEU A 686 -1.24 41.48 -19.04
N GLY A 687 -0.77 42.71 -19.24
CA GLY A 687 -1.35 43.68 -20.18
C GLY A 687 -1.28 43.27 -21.65
N ASN A 688 -0.37 42.38 -22.04
CA ASN A 688 -0.23 41.89 -23.43
C ASN A 688 -0.55 40.40 -23.59
N LEU A 689 -0.88 39.71 -22.50
CA LEU A 689 -1.15 38.29 -22.48
C LEU A 689 -2.65 38.03 -22.27
N MET A 690 -3.19 37.01 -22.94
CA MET A 690 -4.53 36.51 -22.67
C MET A 690 -4.59 35.00 -22.93
N LEU A 691 -5.63 34.34 -22.42
CA LEU A 691 -5.91 32.96 -22.77
C LEU A 691 -6.56 32.89 -24.16
N LEU A 692 -6.26 31.85 -24.96
CA LEU A 692 -6.89 31.61 -26.25
C LEU A 692 -7.00 30.10 -26.54
N GLU A 693 -8.01 29.68 -27.31
CA GLU A 693 -8.11 28.29 -27.77
C GLU A 693 -6.89 27.91 -28.62
N TYR A 694 -6.28 26.76 -28.34
CA TYR A 694 -5.08 26.26 -29.01
C TYR A 694 -5.18 26.27 -30.54
N LYS A 695 -6.33 25.81 -31.09
CA LYS A 695 -6.57 25.78 -32.54
C LYS A 695 -6.60 27.19 -33.14
N LEU A 696 -7.26 28.11 -32.45
CA LEU A 696 -7.39 29.50 -32.89
C LEU A 696 -6.03 30.20 -32.81
N ASN A 697 -5.30 30.01 -31.71
CA ASN A 697 -3.96 30.54 -31.48
C ASN A 697 -2.96 30.11 -32.58
N ARG A 698 -2.98 28.85 -32.99
CA ARG A 698 -2.15 28.36 -34.11
C ARG A 698 -2.52 28.95 -35.47
N SER A 699 -3.79 29.32 -35.65
CA SER A 699 -4.28 29.88 -36.91
C SER A 699 -3.84 31.33 -37.14
N ILE A 700 -3.64 32.11 -36.08
CA ILE A 700 -3.27 33.54 -36.13
C ILE A 700 -1.76 33.79 -36.18
N LYS A 701 -0.94 32.78 -35.83
CA LYS A 701 0.53 32.88 -35.84
C LYS A 701 1.03 34.15 -35.11
N ASN A 702 2.14 34.72 -35.55
CA ASN A 702 2.69 35.98 -35.05
C ASN A 702 2.21 37.19 -35.85
N ASP A 703 1.01 37.13 -36.44
CA ASP A 703 0.49 38.23 -37.26
C ASP A 703 0.25 39.50 -36.42
N ASP A 704 0.16 40.64 -37.09
CA ASP A 704 -0.16 41.92 -36.46
C ASP A 704 -1.58 41.92 -35.86
N PHE A 705 -1.81 42.75 -34.84
CA PHE A 705 -3.08 42.79 -34.11
C PHE A 705 -4.30 43.03 -35.01
N ASP A 706 -4.19 43.86 -36.03
CA ASP A 706 -5.24 44.14 -37.01
C ASP A 706 -5.67 42.88 -37.79
N LYS A 707 -4.76 41.93 -38.00
CA LYS A 707 -5.02 40.62 -38.63
C LYS A 707 -5.50 39.56 -37.63
N LYS A 708 -5.03 39.64 -36.37
CA LYS A 708 -5.45 38.74 -35.28
C LYS A 708 -6.88 39.04 -34.82
N ARG A 709 -7.22 40.33 -34.70
CA ARG A 709 -8.46 40.85 -34.13
C ARG A 709 -9.74 40.26 -34.74
N PRO A 710 -9.91 40.11 -36.07
CA PRO A 710 -11.09 39.49 -36.65
C PRO A 710 -11.29 38.04 -36.19
N LYS A 711 -10.20 37.29 -35.97
CA LYS A 711 -10.29 35.90 -35.50
C LYS A 711 -10.61 35.78 -34.02
N TYR A 712 -10.29 36.78 -33.20
CA TYR A 712 -10.68 36.79 -31.79
C TYR A 712 -12.20 36.80 -31.60
N VAL A 713 -12.98 37.26 -32.58
CA VAL A 713 -14.46 37.17 -32.58
C VAL A 713 -14.95 35.72 -32.62
N GLU A 714 -14.14 34.79 -33.13
CA GLU A 714 -14.46 33.36 -33.17
C GLU A 714 -14.16 32.65 -31.84
N SER A 715 -13.43 33.31 -30.93
CA SER A 715 -13.11 32.76 -29.61
C SER A 715 -14.37 32.69 -28.74
N LYS A 716 -14.45 31.64 -27.92
CA LYS A 716 -15.48 31.50 -26.89
C LYS A 716 -15.07 32.15 -25.57
N LEU A 717 -13.84 32.67 -25.49
CA LEU A 717 -13.30 33.31 -24.30
C LEU A 717 -13.69 34.79 -24.25
N ARG A 718 -14.16 35.23 -23.09
CA ARG A 718 -14.71 36.57 -22.86
C ARG A 718 -13.67 37.66 -23.02
N GLU A 719 -12.45 37.40 -22.55
CA GLU A 719 -11.38 38.37 -22.71
C GLU A 719 -11.06 38.60 -24.21
N ALA A 720 -11.01 37.55 -25.02
CA ALA A 720 -10.75 37.65 -26.46
C ALA A 720 -11.88 38.39 -27.19
N GLU A 721 -13.15 38.07 -26.90
CA GLU A 721 -14.32 38.78 -27.43
C GLU A 721 -14.28 40.28 -27.08
N PHE A 722 -13.95 40.61 -25.82
CA PHE A 722 -13.83 41.98 -25.35
C PHE A 722 -12.72 42.75 -26.07
N ILE A 723 -11.54 42.13 -26.23
CA ILE A 723 -10.42 42.74 -26.97
C ILE A 723 -10.80 42.97 -28.44
N ALA A 724 -11.53 42.04 -29.07
CA ALA A 724 -11.99 42.17 -30.44
C ALA A 724 -12.96 43.35 -30.65
N ALA A 725 -13.75 43.68 -29.63
CA ALA A 725 -14.75 44.74 -29.65
C ALA A 725 -14.18 46.16 -29.42
N LEU A 726 -12.91 46.30 -29.04
CA LEU A 726 -12.32 47.62 -28.75
C LEU A 726 -12.31 48.52 -30.01
N PRO A 727 -12.57 49.83 -29.89
CA PRO A 727 -12.64 50.73 -31.05
C PRO A 727 -11.29 50.91 -31.78
N ASN A 728 -10.18 50.60 -31.12
CA ASN A 728 -8.83 50.79 -31.67
C ASN A 728 -8.44 49.69 -32.66
N SER A 729 -7.88 50.08 -33.81
CA SER A 729 -7.30 49.14 -34.81
C SER A 729 -5.87 48.69 -34.48
N VAL A 730 -5.23 49.27 -33.47
CA VAL A 730 -3.83 49.00 -33.10
C VAL A 730 -3.71 48.67 -31.62
N TRP A 731 -3.02 47.57 -31.30
CA TRP A 731 -2.61 47.24 -29.93
C TRP A 731 -1.35 48.03 -29.56
N SER A 732 -1.44 48.92 -28.58
CA SER A 732 -0.35 49.81 -28.15
C SER A 732 0.03 49.59 -26.69
N PRO A 733 1.22 50.03 -26.24
CA PRO A 733 1.60 49.96 -24.82
C PRO A 733 0.55 50.58 -23.89
N LYS A 734 -0.08 51.70 -24.29
CA LYS A 734 -1.16 52.35 -23.54
C LYS A 734 -2.41 51.47 -23.45
N ALA A 735 -2.78 50.77 -24.53
CA ALA A 735 -3.92 49.84 -24.50
C ALA A 735 -3.63 48.62 -23.60
N ALA A 736 -2.39 48.14 -23.62
CA ALA A 736 -1.92 47.06 -22.75
C ALA A 736 -1.90 47.47 -21.27
N GLU A 737 -1.48 48.70 -20.95
CA GLU A 737 -1.53 49.27 -19.60
C GLU A 737 -2.98 49.37 -19.10
N SER A 738 -3.91 49.89 -19.90
CA SER A 738 -5.32 49.90 -19.53
C SER A 738 -5.91 48.49 -19.32
N LYS A 739 -5.44 47.48 -20.08
CA LYS A 739 -5.82 46.07 -19.85
C LYS A 739 -5.23 45.55 -18.54
N LEU A 740 -3.96 45.84 -18.28
CA LEU A 740 -3.26 45.47 -17.06
C LEU A 740 -4.00 46.03 -15.83
N GLU A 741 -4.37 47.30 -15.83
CA GLU A 741 -5.11 47.92 -14.72
C GLU A 741 -6.45 47.22 -14.44
N ARG A 742 -7.25 46.97 -15.49
CA ARG A 742 -8.54 46.27 -15.37
C ARG A 742 -8.38 44.85 -14.83
N ASN A 743 -7.43 44.10 -15.35
CA ASN A 743 -7.22 42.71 -14.95
C ASN A 743 -6.60 42.63 -13.56
N THR A 744 -5.66 43.52 -13.23
CA THR A 744 -5.07 43.61 -11.89
C THR A 744 -6.16 43.91 -10.87
N LYS A 745 -7.03 44.90 -11.13
CA LYS A 745 -8.17 45.19 -10.26
C LYS A 745 -9.05 43.96 -10.03
N ARG A 746 -9.43 43.25 -11.10
CA ARG A 746 -10.24 42.02 -11.01
C ARG A 746 -9.59 40.94 -10.15
N LEU A 747 -8.28 40.72 -10.32
CA LEU A 747 -7.54 39.74 -9.54
C LEU A 747 -7.45 40.15 -8.07
N ILE A 748 -7.19 41.44 -7.80
CA ILE A 748 -7.09 41.99 -6.45
C ILE A 748 -8.43 41.91 -5.71
N ASP A 749 -9.54 42.25 -6.36
CA ASP A 749 -10.88 42.19 -5.76
C ASP A 749 -11.22 40.76 -5.28
N TYR A 750 -10.77 39.72 -6.00
CA TYR A 750 -10.97 38.33 -5.61
C TYR A 750 -9.94 37.83 -4.57
N LEU A 751 -8.66 38.17 -4.77
CA LEU A 751 -7.55 37.65 -3.95
C LEU A 751 -7.43 38.36 -2.61
N PHE A 752 -7.72 39.66 -2.56
CA PHE A 752 -7.58 40.53 -1.39
C PHE A 752 -8.91 41.25 -1.12
N PRO A 753 -9.97 40.52 -0.77
CA PRO A 753 -11.26 41.15 -0.50
C PRO A 753 -11.12 42.16 0.65
N SER A 754 -11.73 43.33 0.51
CA SER A 754 -11.92 44.25 1.64
C SER A 754 -12.71 43.55 2.75
N GLU A 755 -12.41 43.84 4.02
CA GLU A 755 -12.94 43.17 5.24
C GLU A 755 -14.48 43.24 5.44
N LYS A 756 -15.24 43.57 4.39
CA LYS A 756 -16.71 43.47 4.36
C LYS A 756 -17.11 42.38 3.36
N PHE A 757 -17.26 41.16 3.87
CA PHE A 757 -18.13 40.13 3.28
C PHE A 757 -19.09 39.62 4.34
#